data_AF-A0AAD7XIS1-F1
#
_entry.id   AF-A0AAD7XIS1-F1
#
_cell.length_a   1.000
_cell.length_b   1.000
_cell.length_c   1.000
_cell.angle_alpha   90.00
_cell.angle_beta   90.00
_cell.angle_gamma   90.00
#
_symmetry.space_group_name_H-M   'P 1'
#
loop_
_entity.id
_entity.type
_entity.pdbx_description
1 polymer ?
#
loop_
_entity_poly.entity_id
_entity_poly.type
_entity_poly.pdbx_seq_one_letter_code
_entity_poly.pdbx_strand_id
1 'polypeptide(L)'
;MTDRGATSETILSLVAARGGEFSARNLATAAHRVAKMSRGRNRDVQRDRRVMAFAGACRRRIQEFDTQALANTAWAFATARIEAPELFDAIAGAASSRLGGFNPQEIANTAWAFATARIQAPELFAAIASTASSRLGEFNPQELANTAWAFATARIEAPELFAAIAGAASSRLGEFGPQGLANTAWAFATARIEAPELFAAIAVAASTRLGEFNPQNLANTAWAFATARIEAPELFAAIAGAASSRLGEFDPQNLANTTWAFATARIEAPELFAAIAGAASTRLGEFNPQNLANTAWAFATARIEAPELFAAIVDAASSRLGEFNPQNLANTAWAFATAQIEAPELFAAIAGVALLRLDEFNPQNLANTVWAFATARIEAPHLFAAIAGAASSRLGEFNPQDLANTAWAFATARIEAPELFAAIAGAASSRLGEFGPQNLANTTWAFATARIEAPELFAAIASTASSRLGEFNPQNLANTAWAFATVRIEAPELFAAIAGAASTRLGEFNPQNLANTAWAFATARIEAPELFDAIAGAASSRLCGFNPQEIANTAWAFATARIQAPDLFAAIAGAASSRLGEFGPQNLANTTWAFATARIEASELFAAIASTASSRLGEFNPQELANTAWAFATARIEAPELFAAIAGAASSRLGEFNPQNLANTTWAFATARIEAPELFAAIASTASSRLGEFNPQDLANTAWAFATARIEAPELFAAIAGAASSRLCGFNPQNLANTAWAFATARIEAPELFAAIVDAASSRLGEFNPQNLANTAWAFATARVEAPQLFAEIAGAAPWRLEEFNPQNLANTAWAFATARIEAPHLFAAIAGAASSRLGEFNPQELANTAWAFATARIEAPHLFAAIAGAASSRLGEFNPQDLANTAWAFATAGIEAPQLFAAIAGAVPSRLGEFNPQGLANTAWAFATAGIEAPQLFAAIANVAPSRLGEFNPQGLANTAWAFATAGIEAPQLFSAIADAVSLRLAEFNPQELANTAWAFACVDWKKDSEFFAELASIAVTHLDALDYRELSQLHLASLHFHLEWPDLHRNFPLSKHQQMLQEAYQRQDPSPSQLQRDVATALDRIGWTHVFEHVTEEGFARSKSTGHTTT
;
A
#
# COMPACT_ATOMS: atom_id res chain seq x y z
N MET A 1 49.01 -29.39 72.90
CA MET A 1 47.93 -29.31 71.88
C MET A 1 46.75 -30.25 72.19
N THR A 2 46.65 -30.92 73.34
CA THR A 2 45.57 -31.88 73.65
C THR A 2 44.38 -31.29 74.40
N ASP A 3 44.48 -30.03 74.84
CA ASP A 3 43.40 -29.34 75.53
C ASP A 3 42.16 -29.17 74.62
N ARG A 4 40.98 -29.52 75.14
CA ARG A 4 39.68 -29.42 74.44
C ARG A 4 39.05 -28.02 74.58
N GLY A 5 39.61 -27.14 75.42
CA GLY A 5 39.15 -25.76 75.61
C GLY A 5 39.88 -24.68 74.79
N ALA A 6 40.85 -25.04 73.95
CA ALA A 6 41.65 -24.05 73.19
C ALA A 6 40.88 -23.43 72.01
N THR A 7 40.91 -22.10 71.88
CA THR A 7 40.30 -21.38 70.75
C THR A 7 41.26 -21.33 69.54
N SER A 8 40.73 -21.00 68.36
CA SER A 8 41.54 -20.78 67.15
C SER A 8 42.63 -19.73 67.38
N GLU A 9 42.33 -18.67 68.12
CA GLU A 9 43.29 -17.63 68.51
C GLU A 9 44.41 -18.16 69.42
N THR A 10 44.09 -19.02 70.39
CA THR A 10 45.11 -19.64 71.25
C THR A 10 46.04 -20.53 70.45
N ILE A 11 45.51 -21.30 69.49
CA ILE A 11 46.33 -22.16 68.61
C ILE A 11 47.22 -21.30 67.71
N LEU A 12 46.69 -20.23 67.10
CA LEU A 12 47.46 -19.32 66.26
C LEU A 12 48.56 -18.59 67.04
N SER A 13 48.27 -18.16 68.27
CA SER A 13 49.27 -17.54 69.17
C SER A 13 50.38 -18.51 69.53
N LEU A 14 50.03 -19.75 69.86
CA LEU A 14 50.97 -20.78 70.23
C LEU A 14 51.89 -21.16 69.05
N VAL A 15 51.33 -21.28 67.85
CA VAL A 15 52.11 -21.54 66.63
C VAL A 15 52.96 -20.33 66.22
N ALA A 16 52.47 -19.11 66.38
CA ALA A 16 53.27 -17.91 66.12
C ALA A 16 54.47 -17.79 67.07
N ALA A 17 54.30 -18.12 68.35
CA ALA A 17 55.35 -18.02 69.35
C ALA A 17 56.38 -19.17 69.30
N ARG A 18 55.93 -20.40 69.02
CA ARG A 18 56.75 -21.63 69.14
C ARG A 18 56.68 -22.56 67.95
N GLY A 19 56.15 -22.12 66.81
CA GLY A 19 55.92 -22.96 65.63
C GLY A 19 57.18 -23.60 65.04
N GLY A 20 58.36 -23.00 65.26
CA GLY A 20 59.64 -23.59 64.88
C GLY A 20 60.00 -24.87 65.67
N GLU A 21 59.45 -25.04 66.87
CA GLU A 21 59.67 -26.21 67.73
C GLU A 21 58.68 -27.35 67.44
N PHE A 22 57.66 -27.11 66.60
CA PHE A 22 56.58 -28.07 66.35
C PHE A 22 56.90 -29.00 65.21
N SER A 23 56.80 -30.32 65.45
CA SER A 23 56.90 -31.36 64.42
C SER A 23 55.88 -31.17 63.29
N ALA A 24 56.16 -31.74 62.11
CA ALA A 24 55.22 -31.78 60.98
C ALA A 24 53.81 -32.22 61.39
N ARG A 25 53.72 -33.29 62.20
CA ARG A 25 52.44 -33.80 62.73
C ARG A 25 51.73 -32.80 63.65
N ASN A 26 52.47 -32.07 64.48
CA ASN A 26 51.91 -31.02 65.35
C ASN A 26 51.35 -29.86 64.51
N LEU A 27 52.07 -29.45 63.46
CA LEU A 27 51.65 -28.39 62.54
C LEU A 27 50.40 -28.78 61.74
N ALA A 28 50.35 -29.99 61.17
CA ALA A 28 49.18 -30.50 60.47
C ALA A 28 47.96 -30.64 61.39
N THR A 29 48.16 -31.12 62.63
CA THR A 29 47.10 -31.21 63.63
C THR A 29 46.58 -29.83 64.04
N ALA A 30 47.47 -28.86 64.23
CA ALA A 30 47.10 -27.48 64.50
C ALA A 30 46.26 -26.90 63.34
N ALA A 31 46.63 -27.19 62.08
CA ALA A 31 45.93 -26.68 60.91
C ALA A 31 44.51 -27.26 60.86
N HIS A 32 44.39 -28.58 61.04
CA HIS A 32 43.10 -29.26 61.09
C HIS A 32 42.20 -28.72 62.20
N ARG A 33 42.74 -28.45 63.40
CA ARG A 33 41.98 -27.89 64.52
C ARG A 33 41.52 -26.46 64.23
N VAL A 34 42.41 -25.60 63.73
CA VAL A 34 42.04 -24.24 63.32
C VAL A 34 40.90 -24.30 62.30
N ALA A 35 41.01 -25.14 61.26
CA ALA A 35 39.97 -25.30 60.27
C ALA A 35 38.62 -25.80 60.84
N LYS A 36 38.64 -26.76 61.78
CA LYS A 36 37.42 -27.25 62.43
C LYS A 36 36.76 -26.18 63.31
N MET A 37 37.55 -25.36 63.99
CA MET A 37 37.10 -24.24 64.84
C MET A 37 36.66 -23.03 64.01
N SER A 38 37.12 -22.94 62.77
CA SER A 38 36.82 -21.86 61.82
C SER A 38 35.87 -22.29 60.70
N ARG A 39 35.12 -23.39 60.86
CA ARG A 39 34.13 -23.84 59.86
C ARG A 39 33.09 -22.73 59.61
N GLY A 40 33.27 -21.98 58.52
CA GLY A 40 32.44 -20.83 58.16
C GLY A 40 33.27 -19.56 57.92
N ARG A 41 32.65 -18.46 57.50
CA ARG A 41 33.31 -17.16 57.28
C ARG A 41 33.75 -16.52 58.60
N ASN A 42 34.64 -17.15 59.36
CA ASN A 42 35.23 -16.56 60.55
C ASN A 42 36.30 -15.54 60.11
N ARG A 43 35.85 -14.30 59.88
CA ARG A 43 36.69 -13.19 59.39
C ARG A 43 37.87 -12.90 60.32
N ASP A 44 37.77 -13.22 61.61
CA ASP A 44 38.82 -12.97 62.59
C ASP A 44 40.03 -13.87 62.33
N VAL A 45 39.81 -15.15 62.01
CA VAL A 45 40.90 -16.08 61.65
C VAL A 45 41.48 -15.75 60.27
N GLN A 46 40.66 -15.36 59.30
CA GLN A 46 41.13 -15.02 57.95
C GLN A 46 42.04 -13.79 57.92
N ARG A 47 41.80 -12.82 58.81
CA ARG A 47 42.55 -11.56 58.90
C ARG A 47 43.67 -11.57 59.95
N ASP A 48 43.78 -12.64 60.72
CA ASP A 48 44.79 -12.77 61.75
C ASP A 48 46.19 -12.87 61.13
N ARG A 49 47.02 -11.86 61.38
CA ARG A 49 48.41 -11.79 60.85
C ARG A 49 49.26 -13.00 61.25
N ARG A 50 48.93 -13.70 62.35
CA ARG A 50 49.64 -14.90 62.83
C ARG A 50 49.46 -16.09 61.88
N VAL A 51 48.44 -16.09 61.03
CA VAL A 51 48.20 -17.14 60.05
C VAL A 51 49.30 -17.22 59.00
N MET A 52 49.89 -16.09 58.60
CA MET A 52 51.03 -16.09 57.67
C MET A 52 52.28 -16.73 58.31
N ALA A 53 52.51 -16.48 59.60
CA ALA A 53 53.58 -17.14 60.35
C ALA A 53 53.33 -18.65 60.47
N PHE A 54 52.07 -19.06 60.63
CA PHE A 54 51.67 -20.46 60.63
C PHE A 54 51.88 -21.11 59.26
N ALA A 55 51.43 -20.50 58.17
CA ALA A 55 51.66 -20.97 56.82
C ALA A 55 53.17 -21.13 56.54
N GLY A 56 53.99 -20.16 56.94
CA GLY A 56 55.44 -20.21 56.83
C GLY A 56 56.09 -21.32 57.66
N ALA A 57 55.56 -21.63 58.86
CA ALA A 57 56.03 -22.74 59.69
C ALA A 57 55.74 -24.10 59.03
N CYS A 58 54.54 -24.29 58.47
CA CYS A 58 54.19 -25.46 57.66
C CYS A 58 55.10 -25.59 56.44
N ARG A 59 55.28 -24.49 55.69
CA ARG A 59 56.09 -24.46 54.46
C ARG A 59 57.53 -24.90 54.69
N ARG A 60 58.18 -24.41 55.75
CA ARG A 60 59.58 -24.75 56.08
C ARG A 60 59.82 -26.24 56.34
N ARG A 61 58.81 -26.97 56.82
CA ARG A 61 58.90 -28.40 57.15
C ARG A 61 58.12 -29.29 56.19
N ILE A 62 57.68 -28.76 55.06
CA ILE A 62 56.76 -29.47 54.15
C ILE A 62 57.30 -30.84 53.68
N GLN A 63 58.62 -30.96 53.54
CA GLN A 63 59.27 -32.20 53.13
C GLN A 63 59.13 -33.32 54.17
N GLU A 64 58.94 -32.98 55.44
CA GLU A 64 58.73 -33.90 56.57
C GLU A 64 57.26 -34.33 56.73
N PHE A 65 56.34 -33.77 55.96
CA PHE A 65 54.91 -34.12 56.03
C PHE A 65 54.69 -35.45 55.29
N ASP A 66 53.99 -36.38 55.94
CA ASP A 66 53.46 -37.57 55.27
C ASP A 66 52.28 -37.22 54.36
N THR A 67 51.79 -38.18 53.57
CA THR A 67 50.70 -37.95 52.60
C THR A 67 49.44 -37.41 53.27
N GLN A 68 49.10 -37.96 54.43
CA GLN A 68 47.98 -37.53 55.26
C GLN A 68 48.15 -36.08 55.74
N ALA A 69 49.33 -35.70 56.23
CA ALA A 69 49.62 -34.35 56.67
C ALA A 69 49.56 -33.34 55.53
N LEU A 70 50.05 -33.69 54.33
CA LEU A 70 49.94 -32.85 53.13
C LEU A 70 48.47 -32.58 52.77
N ALA A 71 47.66 -33.65 52.64
CA ALA A 71 46.24 -33.53 52.30
C ALA A 71 45.43 -32.78 53.37
N ASN A 72 45.66 -33.08 54.65
CA ASN A 72 44.96 -32.43 55.76
C ASN A 72 45.33 -30.95 55.91
N THR A 73 46.59 -30.58 55.66
CA THR A 73 47.01 -29.18 55.70
C THR A 73 46.41 -28.40 54.53
N ALA A 74 46.43 -28.94 53.31
CA ALA A 74 45.73 -28.32 52.18
C ALA A 74 44.24 -28.12 52.48
N TRP A 75 43.56 -29.20 52.90
CA TRP A 75 42.14 -29.17 53.27
C TRP A 75 41.85 -28.15 54.37
N ALA A 76 42.70 -28.07 55.39
CA ALA A 76 42.52 -27.16 56.51
C ALA A 76 42.60 -25.69 56.08
N PHE A 77 43.63 -25.32 55.31
CA PHE A 77 43.80 -23.95 54.84
C PHE A 77 42.69 -23.55 53.86
N ALA A 78 42.29 -24.46 52.96
CA ALA A 78 41.15 -24.25 52.06
C ALA A 78 39.83 -24.09 52.82
N THR A 79 39.55 -24.96 53.81
CA THR A 79 38.33 -24.92 54.63
C THR A 79 38.23 -23.64 55.46
N ALA A 80 39.35 -23.17 56.00
CA ALA A 80 39.43 -21.92 56.75
C ALA A 80 39.39 -20.66 55.85
N ARG A 81 39.48 -20.83 54.52
CA ARG A 81 39.64 -19.77 53.51
C ARG A 81 40.83 -18.85 53.82
N ILE A 82 41.94 -19.46 54.19
CA ILE A 82 43.21 -18.77 54.41
C ILE A 82 43.98 -18.73 53.10
N GLU A 83 44.32 -17.54 52.64
CA GLU A 83 45.18 -17.34 51.47
C GLU A 83 46.64 -17.61 51.85
N ALA A 84 47.23 -18.65 51.28
CA ALA A 84 48.61 -19.06 51.53
C ALA A 84 49.27 -19.67 50.26
N PRO A 85 49.42 -18.88 49.18
CA PRO A 85 49.84 -19.39 47.88
C PRO A 85 51.18 -20.14 47.94
N GLU A 86 52.18 -19.63 48.67
CA GLU A 86 53.49 -20.28 48.75
C GLU A 86 53.48 -21.58 49.56
N LEU A 87 52.50 -21.75 50.45
CA LEU A 87 52.30 -23.02 51.14
C LEU A 87 51.65 -24.03 50.20
N PHE A 88 50.67 -23.61 49.39
CA PHE A 88 50.03 -24.48 48.40
C PHE A 88 50.99 -24.88 47.29
N ASP A 89 51.88 -24.01 46.82
CA ASP A 89 52.94 -24.37 45.87
C ASP A 89 53.87 -25.45 46.45
N ALA A 90 54.25 -25.27 47.72
CA ALA A 90 55.08 -26.23 48.43
C ALA A 90 54.37 -27.58 48.65
N ILE A 91 53.07 -27.56 48.96
CA ILE A 91 52.23 -28.76 49.04
C ILE A 91 52.12 -29.42 47.68
N ALA A 92 51.90 -28.66 46.59
CA ALA A 92 51.78 -29.20 45.24
C ALA A 92 53.05 -29.95 44.83
N GLY A 93 54.22 -29.34 45.01
CA GLY A 93 55.50 -30.01 44.70
C GLY A 93 55.73 -31.27 45.55
N ALA A 94 55.43 -31.22 46.85
CA ALA A 94 55.59 -32.38 47.74
C ALA A 94 54.56 -33.49 47.47
N ALA A 95 53.32 -33.14 47.14
CA ALA A 95 52.25 -34.08 46.84
C ALA A 95 52.47 -34.75 45.48
N SER A 96 52.79 -34.00 44.42
CA SER A 96 53.00 -34.55 43.07
C SER A 96 54.05 -35.66 43.02
N SER A 97 55.10 -35.58 43.83
CA SER A 97 56.15 -36.62 43.91
C SER A 97 55.80 -37.82 44.79
N ARG A 98 54.68 -37.78 45.54
CA ARG A 98 54.29 -38.78 46.54
C ARG A 98 52.87 -39.33 46.35
N LEU A 99 52.14 -38.92 45.30
CA LEU A 99 50.75 -39.30 45.05
C LEU A 99 50.50 -40.82 45.01
N GLY A 100 51.49 -41.62 44.59
CA GLY A 100 51.38 -43.09 44.64
C GLY A 100 51.15 -43.66 46.05
N GLY A 101 51.56 -42.94 47.10
CA GLY A 101 51.33 -43.31 48.50
C GLY A 101 50.05 -42.74 49.12
N PHE A 102 49.30 -41.88 48.40
CA PHE A 102 48.04 -41.32 48.91
C PHE A 102 46.95 -42.38 48.86
N ASN A 103 46.08 -42.41 49.88
CA ASN A 103 44.82 -43.16 49.81
C ASN A 103 43.74 -42.35 49.06
N PRO A 104 42.63 -42.97 48.62
CA PRO A 104 41.56 -42.30 47.88
C PRO A 104 41.04 -41.01 48.53
N GLN A 105 40.85 -41.02 49.85
CA GLN A 105 40.41 -39.86 50.61
C GLN A 105 41.41 -38.69 50.52
N GLU A 106 42.70 -38.98 50.63
CA GLU A 106 43.76 -37.98 50.54
C GLU A 106 43.87 -37.39 49.13
N ILE A 107 43.69 -38.22 48.09
CA ILE A 107 43.66 -37.76 46.68
C ILE A 107 42.49 -36.79 46.47
N ALA A 108 41.27 -37.21 46.84
CA ALA A 108 40.07 -36.40 46.68
C ALA A 108 40.13 -35.10 47.51
N ASN A 109 40.60 -35.17 48.76
CA ASN A 109 40.74 -34.00 49.63
C ASN A 109 41.79 -33.01 49.11
N THR A 110 42.88 -33.50 48.52
CA THR A 110 43.92 -32.64 47.93
C THR A 110 43.35 -31.90 46.73
N ALA A 111 42.72 -32.61 45.78
CA ALA A 111 42.06 -31.96 44.63
C ALA A 111 41.01 -30.94 45.09
N TRP A 112 40.13 -31.34 46.03
CA TRP A 112 39.10 -30.46 46.60
C TRP A 112 39.68 -29.21 47.26
N ALA A 113 40.78 -29.35 47.99
CA ALA A 113 41.43 -28.24 48.69
C ALA A 113 41.99 -27.21 47.70
N PHE A 114 42.70 -27.65 46.67
CA PHE A 114 43.25 -26.76 45.64
C PHE A 114 42.14 -26.08 44.83
N ALA A 115 41.10 -26.81 44.45
CA ALA A 115 39.92 -26.25 43.78
C ALA A 115 39.20 -25.21 44.65
N THR A 116 38.98 -25.51 45.94
CA THR A 116 38.33 -24.61 46.90
C THR A 116 39.17 -23.37 47.20
N ALA A 117 40.50 -23.51 47.25
CA ALA A 117 41.44 -22.41 47.40
C ALA A 117 41.62 -21.58 46.12
N ARG A 118 41.02 -22.01 44.99
CA ARG A 118 41.16 -21.38 43.67
C ARG A 118 42.60 -21.37 43.15
N ILE A 119 43.36 -22.41 43.45
CA ILE A 119 44.75 -22.58 43.01
C ILE A 119 44.77 -23.63 41.90
N GLN A 120 45.23 -23.23 40.72
CA GLN A 120 45.15 -24.04 39.50
C GLN A 120 46.06 -25.28 39.56
N ALA A 121 47.32 -25.14 39.98
CA ALA A 121 48.30 -26.24 40.13
C ALA A 121 48.19 -27.36 39.06
N PRO A 122 48.31 -27.02 37.75
CA PRO A 122 47.97 -27.93 36.66
C PRO A 122 48.78 -29.24 36.67
N GLU A 123 50.05 -29.20 37.07
CA GLU A 123 50.90 -30.40 37.17
C GLU A 123 50.43 -31.35 38.27
N LEU A 124 49.95 -30.80 39.40
CA LEU A 124 49.37 -31.59 40.49
C LEU A 124 48.06 -32.24 40.03
N PHE A 125 47.18 -31.50 39.36
CA PHE A 125 45.92 -32.06 38.85
C PHE A 125 46.14 -33.11 37.76
N ALA A 126 47.12 -32.94 36.88
CA ALA A 126 47.50 -33.97 35.90
C ALA A 126 47.98 -35.25 36.61
N ALA A 127 48.83 -35.11 37.63
CA ALA A 127 49.30 -36.25 38.42
C ALA A 127 48.18 -36.92 39.23
N ILE A 128 47.25 -36.13 39.79
CA ILE A 128 46.05 -36.62 40.47
C ILE A 128 45.16 -37.37 39.47
N ALA A 129 44.92 -36.82 38.27
CA ALA A 129 44.07 -37.45 37.26
C ALA A 129 44.63 -38.81 36.84
N SER A 130 45.94 -38.89 36.56
CA SER A 130 46.61 -40.14 36.21
C SER A 130 46.53 -41.17 37.35
N THR A 131 46.79 -40.74 38.59
CA THR A 131 46.79 -41.65 39.75
C THR A 131 45.38 -42.12 40.08
N ALA A 132 44.41 -41.20 40.15
CA ALA A 132 43.02 -41.50 40.45
C ALA A 132 42.39 -42.43 39.41
N SER A 133 42.60 -42.19 38.11
CA SER A 133 42.03 -43.00 37.03
C SER A 133 42.39 -44.48 37.14
N SER A 134 43.60 -44.80 37.60
CA SER A 134 44.05 -46.20 37.80
C SER A 134 43.52 -46.88 39.07
N ARG A 135 42.92 -46.11 40.00
CA ARG A 135 42.54 -46.58 41.35
C ARG A 135 41.09 -46.27 41.72
N LEU A 136 40.24 -45.84 40.79
CA LEU A 136 38.85 -45.45 41.08
C LEU A 136 38.01 -46.55 41.75
N GLY A 137 38.37 -47.83 41.58
CA GLY A 137 37.72 -48.94 42.29
C GLY A 137 37.91 -48.90 43.82
N GLU A 138 38.97 -48.25 44.30
CA GLU A 138 39.23 -48.05 45.74
C GLU A 138 38.45 -46.86 46.31
N PHE A 139 37.94 -45.96 45.47
CA PHE A 139 37.25 -44.75 45.90
C PHE A 139 35.84 -45.08 46.38
N ASN A 140 35.43 -44.48 47.49
CA ASN A 140 34.03 -44.49 47.91
C ASN A 140 33.21 -43.45 47.11
N PRO A 141 31.87 -43.49 47.16
CA PRO A 141 31.00 -42.56 46.45
C PRO A 141 31.30 -41.07 46.69
N GLN A 142 31.62 -40.70 47.93
CA GLN A 142 31.91 -39.32 48.29
C GLN A 142 33.23 -38.85 47.66
N GLU A 143 34.24 -39.72 47.61
CA GLU A 143 35.53 -39.43 47.01
C GLU A 143 35.42 -39.30 45.49
N LEU A 144 34.63 -40.16 44.84
CA LEU A 144 34.35 -40.04 43.39
C LEU A 144 33.70 -38.69 43.07
N ALA A 145 32.63 -38.34 43.80
CA ALA A 145 31.93 -37.06 43.62
C ALA A 145 32.83 -35.85 43.92
N ASN A 146 33.64 -35.90 44.98
CA ASN A 146 34.53 -34.81 45.35
C ASN A 146 35.67 -34.62 44.34
N THR A 147 36.23 -35.71 43.80
CA THR A 147 37.24 -35.63 42.74
C THR A 147 36.65 -34.99 41.49
N ALA A 148 35.50 -35.46 40.99
CA ALA A 148 34.83 -34.85 39.85
C ALA A 148 34.52 -33.35 40.09
N TRP A 149 33.94 -33.04 41.25
CA TRP A 149 33.64 -31.66 41.66
C TRP A 149 34.88 -30.78 41.69
N ALA A 150 36.02 -31.30 42.18
CA ALA A 150 37.26 -30.54 42.27
C ALA A 150 37.81 -30.18 40.90
N PHE A 151 37.86 -31.13 39.97
CA PHE A 151 38.31 -30.87 38.59
C PHE A 151 37.39 -29.89 37.86
N ALA A 152 36.07 -30.07 37.97
CA ALA A 152 35.09 -29.15 37.40
C ALA A 152 35.22 -27.73 37.99
N THR A 153 35.38 -27.61 39.31
CA THR A 153 35.51 -26.32 40.01
C THR A 153 36.84 -25.63 39.68
N ALA A 154 37.92 -26.40 39.55
CA ALA A 154 39.22 -25.89 39.13
C ALA A 154 39.26 -25.47 37.66
N ARG A 155 38.26 -25.89 36.85
CA ARG A 155 38.21 -25.70 35.39
C ARG A 155 39.39 -26.37 34.66
N ILE A 156 39.76 -27.56 35.14
CA ILE A 156 40.83 -28.35 34.54
C ILE A 156 40.20 -29.48 33.72
N GLU A 157 40.53 -29.48 32.43
CA GLU A 157 40.06 -30.49 31.49
C GLU A 157 40.73 -31.84 31.78
N ALA A 158 39.91 -32.86 32.05
CA ALA A 158 40.37 -34.22 32.31
C ALA A 158 39.36 -35.26 31.78
N PRO A 159 39.09 -35.27 30.46
CA PRO A 159 38.01 -36.08 29.88
C PRO A 159 38.15 -37.58 30.18
N GLU A 160 39.37 -38.11 30.21
CA GLU A 160 39.63 -39.53 30.53
C GLU A 160 39.29 -39.87 31.98
N LEU A 161 39.61 -38.96 32.92
CA LEU A 161 39.25 -39.12 34.33
C LEU A 161 37.73 -39.09 34.50
N PHE A 162 37.04 -38.16 33.84
CA PHE A 162 35.57 -38.08 33.91
C PHE A 162 34.91 -39.30 33.27
N ALA A 163 35.40 -39.82 32.15
CA ALA A 163 34.90 -41.07 31.57
C ALA A 163 35.09 -42.24 32.55
N ALA A 164 36.25 -42.33 33.20
CA ALA A 164 36.52 -43.35 34.19
C ALA A 164 35.64 -43.21 35.46
N ILE A 165 35.41 -41.97 35.93
CA ILE A 165 34.48 -41.68 37.04
C ILE A 165 33.05 -42.03 36.65
N ALA A 166 32.60 -41.72 35.43
CA ALA A 166 31.27 -42.06 34.95
C ALA A 166 31.04 -43.58 34.96
N GLY A 167 32.02 -44.35 34.48
CA GLY A 167 31.98 -45.82 34.53
C GLY A 167 31.93 -46.35 35.96
N ALA A 168 32.79 -45.85 36.85
CA ALA A 168 32.85 -46.28 38.24
C ALA A 168 31.62 -45.86 39.07
N ALA A 169 31.03 -44.69 38.78
CA ALA A 169 29.88 -44.17 39.50
C ALA A 169 28.57 -44.84 39.06
N SER A 170 28.37 -45.07 37.76
CA SER A 170 27.10 -45.57 37.19
C SER A 170 26.60 -46.86 37.84
N SER A 171 27.48 -47.80 38.19
CA SER A 171 27.09 -49.06 38.84
C SER A 171 26.93 -48.98 40.37
N ARG A 172 27.25 -47.83 40.97
CA ARG A 172 27.32 -47.62 42.43
C ARG A 172 26.46 -46.46 42.93
N LEU A 173 25.65 -45.83 42.09
CA LEU A 173 24.83 -44.67 42.45
C LEU A 173 23.88 -44.91 43.63
N GLY A 174 23.48 -46.17 43.91
CA GLY A 174 22.72 -46.53 45.11
C GLY A 174 23.47 -46.26 46.42
N GLU A 175 24.80 -46.27 46.41
CA GLU A 175 25.66 -45.96 47.56
C GLU A 175 25.89 -44.45 47.74
N PHE A 176 25.57 -43.62 46.74
CA PHE A 176 25.76 -42.17 46.80
C PHE A 176 24.70 -41.54 47.70
N GLY A 177 25.11 -40.68 48.63
CA GLY A 177 24.17 -39.81 49.34
C GLY A 177 23.63 -38.68 48.45
N PRO A 178 22.62 -37.92 48.91
CA PRO A 178 22.04 -36.79 48.16
C PRO A 178 23.06 -35.79 47.62
N GLN A 179 24.02 -35.40 48.47
CA GLN A 179 25.10 -34.50 48.08
C GLN A 179 26.02 -35.12 47.01
N GLY A 180 26.29 -36.43 47.09
CA GLY A 180 27.11 -37.12 46.11
C GLY A 180 26.45 -37.15 44.74
N LEU A 181 25.15 -37.46 44.68
CA LEU A 181 24.37 -37.44 43.44
C LEU A 181 24.36 -36.04 42.81
N ALA A 182 24.00 -35.02 43.59
CA ALA A 182 23.93 -33.64 43.11
C ALA A 182 25.30 -33.10 42.67
N ASN A 183 26.37 -33.36 43.43
CA ASN A 183 27.72 -32.91 43.09
C ASN A 183 28.27 -33.62 41.84
N THR A 184 27.96 -34.91 41.66
CA THR A 184 28.39 -35.65 40.47
C THR A 184 27.71 -35.06 39.22
N ALA A 185 26.38 -34.91 39.24
CA ALA A 185 25.66 -34.28 38.12
C ALA A 185 26.19 -32.86 37.84
N TRP A 186 26.34 -32.04 38.87
CA TRP A 186 26.86 -30.67 38.76
C TRP A 186 28.27 -30.64 38.17
N ALA A 187 29.15 -31.56 38.57
CA ALA A 187 30.53 -31.61 38.10
C ALA A 187 30.59 -31.93 36.59
N PHE A 188 29.84 -32.93 36.13
CA PHE A 188 29.80 -33.28 34.71
C PHE A 188 29.18 -32.17 33.87
N ALA A 189 28.08 -31.56 34.33
CA ALA A 189 27.47 -30.42 33.65
C ALA A 189 28.41 -29.20 33.58
N THR A 190 29.12 -28.89 34.67
CA THR A 190 30.06 -27.76 34.74
C THR A 190 31.31 -27.99 33.88
N ALA A 191 31.80 -29.24 33.85
CA ALA A 191 32.93 -29.64 33.00
C ALA A 191 32.55 -29.74 31.51
N ARG A 192 31.25 -29.63 31.18
CA ARG A 192 30.70 -29.80 29.81
C ARG A 192 31.07 -31.15 29.19
N ILE A 193 31.06 -32.20 30.01
CA ILE A 193 31.33 -33.57 29.57
C ILE A 193 30.01 -34.30 29.41
N GLU A 194 29.74 -34.75 28.20
CA GLU A 194 28.54 -35.53 27.87
C GLU A 194 28.62 -36.91 28.50
N ALA A 195 27.64 -37.25 29.34
CA ALA A 195 27.54 -38.55 30.01
C ALA A 195 26.06 -38.96 30.17
N PRO A 196 25.31 -39.14 29.07
CA PRO A 196 23.85 -39.33 29.11
C PRO A 196 23.44 -40.55 29.94
N GLU A 197 24.20 -41.64 29.91
CA GLU A 197 23.92 -42.85 30.70
C GLU A 197 24.08 -42.60 32.20
N LEU A 198 25.10 -41.83 32.59
CA LEU A 198 25.30 -41.43 33.98
C LEU A 198 24.16 -40.53 34.46
N PHE A 199 23.75 -39.55 33.65
CA PHE A 199 22.61 -38.68 33.98
C PHE A 199 21.30 -39.46 34.10
N ALA A 200 21.02 -40.40 33.19
CA ALA A 200 19.85 -41.28 33.30
C ALA A 200 19.87 -42.08 34.61
N ALA A 201 21.02 -42.65 34.97
CA ALA A 201 21.16 -43.41 36.21
C ALA A 201 21.05 -42.51 37.46
N ILE A 202 21.59 -41.28 37.42
CA ILE A 202 21.41 -40.29 38.49
C ILE A 202 19.95 -39.89 38.62
N ALA A 203 19.21 -39.72 37.52
CA ALA A 203 17.80 -39.34 37.56
C ALA A 203 16.95 -40.39 38.29
N VAL A 204 17.20 -41.68 38.03
CA VAL A 204 16.54 -42.79 38.72
C VAL A 204 16.92 -42.82 40.22
N ALA A 205 18.22 -42.72 40.52
CA ALA A 205 18.70 -42.76 41.90
C ALA A 205 18.22 -41.56 42.74
N ALA A 206 18.20 -40.35 42.15
CA ALA A 206 17.76 -39.14 42.81
C ALA A 206 16.25 -39.12 43.05
N SER A 207 15.44 -39.50 42.04
CA SER A 207 13.97 -39.45 42.09
C SER A 207 13.36 -40.21 43.28
N THR A 208 13.99 -41.31 43.70
CA THR A 208 13.51 -42.12 44.84
C THR A 208 13.88 -41.55 46.21
N ARG A 209 14.75 -40.53 46.26
CA ARG A 209 15.38 -40.05 47.51
C ARG A 209 15.35 -38.53 47.67
N LEU A 210 14.58 -37.79 46.86
CA LEU A 210 14.53 -36.33 46.91
C LEU A 210 14.11 -35.76 48.28
N GLY A 211 13.40 -36.53 49.11
CA GLY A 211 13.10 -36.13 50.49
C GLY A 211 14.34 -35.95 51.38
N GLU A 212 15.44 -36.64 51.07
CA GLU A 212 16.73 -36.51 51.77
C GLU A 212 17.58 -35.34 51.25
N PHE A 213 17.24 -34.77 50.09
CA PHE A 213 18.00 -33.69 49.48
C PHE A 213 17.75 -32.39 50.25
N ASN A 214 18.82 -31.65 50.55
CA ASN A 214 18.68 -30.29 51.04
C ASN A 214 18.38 -29.33 49.86
N PRO A 215 17.96 -28.08 50.12
CA PRO A 215 17.66 -27.09 49.07
C PRO A 215 18.76 -26.93 48.00
N GLN A 216 20.02 -26.92 48.42
CA GLN A 216 21.16 -26.79 47.52
C GLN A 216 21.30 -28.02 46.62
N ASN A 217 21.07 -29.23 47.15
CA ASN A 217 21.12 -30.46 46.36
C ASN A 217 20.00 -30.50 45.32
N LEU A 218 18.79 -30.07 45.68
CA LEU A 218 17.67 -29.98 44.74
C LEU A 218 17.99 -29.00 43.59
N ALA A 219 18.39 -27.77 43.94
CA ALA A 219 18.74 -26.74 42.97
C ALA A 219 19.90 -27.14 42.06
N ASN A 220 20.98 -27.70 42.62
CA ASN A 220 22.14 -28.16 41.84
C ASN A 220 21.80 -29.32 40.91
N THR A 221 20.93 -30.23 41.32
CA THR A 221 20.50 -31.36 40.47
C THR A 221 19.70 -30.83 39.29
N ALA A 222 18.68 -29.99 39.53
CA ALA A 222 17.90 -29.38 38.46
C ALA A 222 18.81 -28.57 37.50
N TRP A 223 19.69 -27.71 38.06
CA TRP A 223 20.62 -26.91 37.29
C TRP A 223 21.56 -27.76 36.43
N ALA A 224 22.06 -28.87 36.96
CA ALA A 224 22.96 -29.76 36.24
C ALA A 224 22.28 -30.41 35.03
N PHE A 225 21.07 -30.95 35.20
CA PHE A 225 20.32 -31.55 34.09
C PHE A 225 19.95 -30.52 33.02
N ALA A 226 19.49 -29.33 33.43
CA ALA A 226 19.20 -28.23 32.51
C ALA A 226 20.45 -27.77 31.74
N THR A 227 21.59 -27.62 32.42
CA THR A 227 22.86 -27.18 31.82
C THR A 227 23.44 -28.23 30.87
N ALA A 228 23.33 -29.52 31.23
CA ALA A 228 23.74 -30.64 30.40
C ALA A 228 22.77 -30.92 29.23
N ARG A 229 21.64 -30.20 29.15
CA ARG A 229 20.58 -30.39 28.14
C ARG A 229 20.05 -31.82 28.09
N ILE A 230 19.96 -32.48 29.25
CA ILE A 230 19.39 -33.82 29.37
C ILE A 230 17.92 -33.70 29.76
N GLU A 231 17.05 -34.23 28.93
CA GLU A 231 15.62 -34.30 29.20
C GLU A 231 15.34 -35.32 30.31
N ALA A 232 14.72 -34.86 31.40
CA ALA A 232 14.36 -35.70 32.55
C ALA A 232 13.05 -35.21 33.21
N PRO A 233 11.91 -35.22 32.48
CA PRO A 233 10.67 -34.59 32.94
C PRO A 233 10.16 -35.17 34.26
N GLU A 234 10.31 -36.47 34.50
CA GLU A 234 9.89 -37.12 35.74
C GLU A 234 10.73 -36.65 36.94
N LEU A 235 12.04 -36.48 36.75
CA LEU A 235 12.93 -35.95 37.77
C LEU A 235 12.56 -34.49 38.09
N PHE A 236 12.31 -33.67 37.08
CA PHE A 236 11.89 -32.27 37.29
C PHE A 236 10.54 -32.19 38.02
N ALA A 237 9.56 -33.02 37.66
CA ALA A 237 8.28 -33.09 38.39
C ALA A 237 8.48 -33.48 39.86
N ALA A 238 9.35 -34.46 40.14
CA ALA A 238 9.67 -34.89 41.49
C ALA A 238 10.43 -33.80 42.28
N ILE A 239 11.36 -33.08 41.64
CA ILE A 239 12.06 -31.93 42.23
C ILE A 239 11.07 -30.80 42.54
N ALA A 240 10.12 -30.51 41.65
CA ALA A 240 9.11 -29.47 41.86
C ALA A 240 8.24 -29.78 43.09
N GLY A 241 7.81 -31.04 43.26
CA GLY A 241 7.08 -31.49 44.44
C GLY A 241 7.89 -31.35 45.74
N ALA A 242 9.16 -31.79 45.72
CA ALA A 242 10.05 -31.71 46.88
C ALA A 242 10.39 -30.25 47.25
N ALA A 243 10.65 -29.40 46.26
CA ALA A 243 11.03 -28.01 46.46
C ALA A 243 9.86 -27.15 46.96
N SER A 244 8.66 -27.31 46.40
CA SER A 244 7.47 -26.50 46.72
C SER A 244 7.13 -26.47 48.21
N SER A 245 7.34 -27.59 48.92
CA SER A 245 7.05 -27.69 50.36
C SER A 245 8.12 -27.09 51.27
N ARG A 246 9.29 -26.70 50.73
CA ARG A 246 10.50 -26.34 51.49
C ARG A 246 11.16 -25.04 51.04
N LEU A 247 10.49 -24.22 50.24
CA LEU A 247 11.07 -22.98 49.69
C LEU A 247 11.57 -22.00 50.76
N GLY A 248 11.04 -22.02 51.98
CA GLY A 248 11.56 -21.24 53.11
C GLY A 248 13.00 -21.60 53.51
N GLU A 249 13.46 -22.81 53.21
CA GLU A 249 14.84 -23.25 53.45
C GLU A 249 15.80 -22.86 52.31
N PHE A 250 15.29 -22.45 51.15
CA PHE A 250 16.12 -22.10 49.99
C PHE A 250 16.76 -20.73 50.22
N ASP A 251 18.07 -20.63 50.00
CA ASP A 251 18.74 -19.33 49.89
C ASP A 251 18.43 -18.67 48.52
N PRO A 252 18.74 -17.37 48.33
CA PRO A 252 18.53 -16.66 47.08
C PRO A 252 19.10 -17.35 45.83
N GLN A 253 20.26 -18.00 45.99
CA GLN A 253 20.92 -18.68 44.88
C GLN A 253 20.18 -19.95 44.50
N ASN A 254 19.70 -20.72 45.48
CA ASN A 254 18.92 -21.93 45.24
C ASN A 254 17.58 -21.60 44.58
N LEU A 255 16.91 -20.52 45.00
CA LEU A 255 15.67 -20.05 44.37
C LEU A 255 15.90 -19.70 42.89
N ALA A 256 16.89 -18.84 42.61
CA ALA A 256 17.20 -18.41 41.25
C ALA A 256 17.70 -19.54 40.35
N ASN A 257 18.52 -20.47 40.87
CA ASN A 257 19.01 -21.61 40.10
C ASN A 257 17.89 -22.60 39.79
N THR A 258 16.93 -22.79 40.71
CA THR A 258 15.79 -23.68 40.49
C THR A 258 14.90 -23.13 39.38
N THR A 259 14.49 -21.86 39.45
CA THR A 259 13.68 -21.25 38.38
C THR A 259 14.41 -21.23 37.04
N TRP A 260 15.68 -20.84 37.04
CA TRP A 260 16.51 -20.86 35.83
C TRP A 260 16.59 -22.26 35.21
N ALA A 261 16.75 -23.31 36.03
CA ALA A 261 16.85 -24.68 35.56
C ALA A 261 15.55 -25.15 34.89
N PHE A 262 14.39 -24.90 35.52
CA PHE A 262 13.09 -25.28 34.94
C PHE A 262 12.80 -24.51 33.64
N ALA A 263 13.08 -23.21 33.62
CA ALA A 263 12.92 -22.39 32.41
C ALA A 263 13.86 -22.85 31.27
N THR A 264 15.12 -23.14 31.59
CA THR A 264 16.12 -23.61 30.60
C THR A 264 15.79 -25.00 30.07
N ALA A 265 15.30 -25.90 30.93
CA ALA A 265 14.85 -27.24 30.54
C ALA A 265 13.49 -27.24 29.83
N ARG A 266 12.82 -26.08 29.73
CA ARG A 266 11.48 -25.92 29.15
C ARG A 266 10.43 -26.83 29.79
N ILE A 267 10.55 -27.05 31.10
CA ILE A 267 9.57 -27.82 31.89
C ILE A 267 8.55 -26.86 32.49
N GLU A 268 7.29 -27.07 32.14
CA GLU A 268 6.17 -26.32 32.70
C GLU A 268 5.95 -26.71 34.17
N ALA A 269 6.07 -25.74 35.07
CA ALA A 269 5.84 -25.92 36.50
C ALA A 269 5.21 -24.67 37.14
N PRO A 270 4.00 -24.25 36.70
CA PRO A 270 3.40 -22.98 37.08
C PRO A 270 3.20 -22.84 38.60
N GLU A 271 2.86 -23.92 39.31
CA GLU A 271 2.70 -23.90 40.76
C GLU A 271 4.02 -23.66 41.50
N LEU A 272 5.11 -24.27 41.01
CA LEU A 272 6.45 -24.05 41.56
C LEU A 272 6.90 -22.60 41.34
N PHE A 273 6.67 -22.06 40.14
CA PHE A 273 7.00 -20.66 39.84
C PHE A 273 6.19 -19.70 40.69
N ALA A 274 4.88 -19.91 40.87
CA ALA A 274 4.05 -19.09 41.75
C ALA A 274 4.56 -19.14 43.21
N ALA A 275 4.90 -20.32 43.70
CA ALA A 275 5.44 -20.49 45.05
C ALA A 275 6.82 -19.82 45.21
N ILE A 276 7.70 -19.93 44.20
CA ILE A 276 9.00 -19.25 44.21
C ILE A 276 8.84 -17.74 44.09
N ALA A 277 7.89 -17.22 43.30
CA ALA A 277 7.60 -15.80 43.22
C ALA A 277 7.25 -15.25 44.61
N GLY A 278 6.33 -15.89 45.33
CA GLY A 278 5.97 -15.50 46.70
C GLY A 278 7.16 -15.55 47.68
N ALA A 279 7.98 -16.61 47.61
CA ALA A 279 9.16 -16.75 48.46
C ALA A 279 10.27 -15.75 48.13
N ALA A 280 10.48 -15.44 46.84
CA ALA A 280 11.52 -14.54 46.37
C ALA A 280 11.17 -13.07 46.62
N SER A 281 9.92 -12.64 46.38
CA SER A 281 9.50 -11.23 46.48
C SER A 281 9.78 -10.59 47.84
N THR A 282 9.75 -11.36 48.93
CA THR A 282 10.05 -10.86 50.29
C THR A 282 11.54 -10.81 50.63
N ARG A 283 12.41 -11.37 49.77
CA ARG A 283 13.83 -11.61 50.03
C ARG A 283 14.76 -11.11 48.94
N LEU A 284 14.28 -10.37 47.94
CA LEU A 284 15.09 -9.88 46.82
C LEU A 284 16.28 -8.99 47.25
N GLY A 285 16.22 -8.36 48.43
CA GLY A 285 17.36 -7.65 49.01
C GLY A 285 18.57 -8.56 49.31
N GLU A 286 18.36 -9.86 49.52
CA GLU A 286 19.41 -10.87 49.72
C GLU A 286 19.99 -11.38 48.38
N PHE A 287 19.32 -11.14 47.26
CA PHE A 287 19.74 -11.62 45.94
C PHE A 287 20.93 -10.81 45.45
N ASN A 288 21.93 -11.49 44.89
CA ASN A 288 22.99 -10.81 44.15
C ASN A 288 22.50 -10.44 42.73
N PRO A 289 23.23 -9.59 41.99
CA PRO A 289 22.85 -9.19 40.62
C PRO A 289 22.52 -10.35 39.67
N GLN A 290 23.29 -11.44 39.75
CA GLN A 290 23.06 -12.62 38.93
C GLN A 290 21.78 -13.34 39.31
N ASN A 291 21.47 -13.45 40.61
CA ASN A 291 20.22 -14.06 41.07
C ASN A 291 19.00 -13.24 40.62
N LEU A 292 19.07 -11.90 40.71
CA LEU A 292 18.00 -11.02 40.22
C LEU A 292 17.76 -11.22 38.72
N ALA A 293 18.82 -11.09 37.92
CA ALA A 293 18.74 -11.24 36.46
C ALA A 293 18.26 -12.63 36.04
N ASN A 294 18.78 -13.70 36.65
CA ASN A 294 18.37 -15.07 36.33
C ASN A 294 16.91 -15.35 36.71
N THR A 295 16.44 -14.79 37.83
CA THR A 295 15.05 -14.94 38.25
C THR A 295 14.11 -14.25 37.26
N ALA A 296 14.37 -12.98 36.92
CA ALA A 296 13.60 -12.26 35.89
C ALA A 296 13.60 -13.01 34.55
N TRP A 297 14.80 -13.42 34.09
CA TRP A 297 14.97 -14.17 32.85
C TRP A 297 14.20 -15.49 32.85
N ALA A 298 14.21 -16.23 33.96
CA ALA A 298 13.51 -17.50 34.07
C ALA A 298 11.99 -17.35 33.95
N PHE A 299 11.39 -16.37 34.67
CA PHE A 299 9.95 -16.11 34.59
C PHE A 299 9.54 -15.64 33.18
N ALA A 300 10.31 -14.74 32.58
CA ALA A 300 10.07 -14.29 31.20
C ALA A 300 10.18 -15.43 30.18
N THR A 301 11.21 -16.28 30.31
CA THR A 301 11.44 -17.43 29.40
C THR A 301 10.36 -18.50 29.55
N ALA A 302 9.91 -18.76 30.78
CA ALA A 302 8.82 -19.69 31.07
C ALA A 302 7.44 -19.15 30.69
N ARG A 303 7.34 -17.86 30.31
CA ARG A 303 6.07 -17.16 29.99
C ARG A 303 5.07 -17.21 31.15
N ILE A 304 5.56 -17.09 32.37
CA ILE A 304 4.73 -17.08 33.57
C ILE A 304 4.58 -15.63 34.04
N GLU A 305 3.33 -15.17 34.07
CA GLU A 305 2.98 -13.84 34.54
C GLU A 305 3.22 -13.72 36.05
N ALA A 306 4.07 -12.76 36.44
CA ALA A 306 4.40 -12.49 37.84
C ALA A 306 4.65 -10.99 38.07
N PRO A 307 3.66 -10.11 37.81
CA PRO A 307 3.86 -8.66 37.82
C PRO A 307 4.38 -8.13 39.15
N GLU A 308 3.94 -8.69 40.29
CA GLU A 308 4.42 -8.28 41.62
C GLU A 308 5.89 -8.63 41.86
N LEU A 309 6.34 -9.78 41.33
CA LEU A 309 7.75 -10.17 41.40
C LEU A 309 8.61 -9.22 40.57
N PHE A 310 8.17 -8.90 39.35
CA PHE A 310 8.90 -7.97 38.49
C PHE A 310 8.97 -6.57 39.09
N ALA A 311 7.88 -6.05 39.68
CA ALA A 311 7.89 -4.79 40.41
C ALA A 311 8.92 -4.82 41.56
N ALA A 312 8.93 -5.89 42.36
CA ALA A 312 9.92 -6.04 43.43
C ALA A 312 11.37 -6.17 42.91
N ILE A 313 11.56 -6.77 41.73
CA ILE A 313 12.88 -6.83 41.05
C ILE A 313 13.31 -5.43 40.59
N VAL A 314 12.40 -4.59 40.08
CA VAL A 314 12.71 -3.19 39.75
C VAL A 314 13.28 -2.48 40.97
N ASP A 315 12.58 -2.55 42.10
CA ASP A 315 13.00 -1.90 43.35
C ASP A 315 14.37 -2.40 43.82
N ALA A 316 14.58 -3.72 43.80
CA ALA A 316 15.83 -4.34 44.25
C ALA A 316 17.01 -4.08 43.29
N ALA A 317 16.77 -4.00 41.99
CA ALA A 317 17.80 -3.84 40.98
C ALA A 317 18.22 -2.38 40.79
N SER A 318 17.26 -1.43 40.81
CA SER A 318 17.48 -0.03 40.39
C SER A 318 18.61 0.68 41.15
N SER A 319 18.76 0.42 42.45
CA SER A 319 19.83 1.01 43.28
C SER A 319 21.18 0.28 43.17
N ARG A 320 21.24 -0.86 42.47
CA ARG A 320 22.38 -1.79 42.47
C ARG A 320 22.89 -2.13 41.08
N LEU A 321 22.40 -1.49 40.02
CA LEU A 321 22.82 -1.76 38.64
C LEU A 321 24.32 -1.62 38.40
N GLY A 322 25.03 -0.80 39.19
CA GLY A 322 26.50 -0.74 39.14
C GLY A 322 27.21 -2.05 39.51
N GLU A 323 26.55 -2.93 40.27
CA GLU A 323 27.06 -4.27 40.63
C GLU A 323 26.79 -5.30 39.52
N PHE A 324 25.92 -5.01 38.56
CA PHE A 324 25.55 -5.94 37.48
C PHE A 324 26.68 -6.00 36.47
N ASN A 325 27.04 -7.21 36.04
CA ASN A 325 27.91 -7.37 34.88
C ASN A 325 27.11 -7.17 33.57
N PRO A 326 27.77 -7.03 32.41
CA PRO A 326 27.11 -6.85 31.11
C PRO A 326 26.01 -7.88 30.80
N GLN A 327 26.25 -9.15 31.12
CA GLN A 327 25.27 -10.21 30.92
C GLN A 327 24.04 -10.04 31.82
N ASN A 328 24.23 -9.65 33.08
CA ASN A 328 23.11 -9.40 33.99
C ASN A 328 22.29 -8.20 33.54
N LEU A 329 22.91 -7.11 33.07
CA LEU A 329 22.22 -5.96 32.50
C LEU A 329 21.38 -6.35 31.27
N ALA A 330 22.00 -7.03 30.30
CA ALA A 330 21.32 -7.47 29.08
C ALA A 330 20.18 -8.44 29.36
N ASN A 331 20.38 -9.44 30.23
CA ASN A 331 19.34 -10.41 30.60
C ASN A 331 18.19 -9.77 31.36
N THR A 332 18.46 -8.76 32.20
CA THR A 332 17.41 -8.04 32.94
C THR A 332 16.56 -7.24 31.95
N ALA A 333 17.17 -6.43 31.07
CA ALA A 333 16.44 -5.70 30.03
C ALA A 333 15.62 -6.67 29.14
N TRP A 334 16.26 -7.77 28.68
CA TRP A 334 15.61 -8.79 27.86
C TRP A 334 14.40 -9.42 28.57
N ALA A 335 14.52 -9.72 29.87
CA ALA A 335 13.45 -10.35 30.64
C ALA A 335 12.22 -9.44 30.74
N PHE A 336 12.42 -8.16 31.08
CA PHE A 336 11.33 -7.19 31.17
C PHE A 336 10.65 -6.95 29.81
N ALA A 337 11.44 -6.83 28.73
CA ALA A 337 10.91 -6.69 27.38
C ALA A 337 10.11 -7.93 26.94
N THR A 338 10.62 -9.13 27.22
CA THR A 338 9.97 -10.41 26.85
C THR A 338 8.70 -10.65 27.66
N ALA A 339 8.70 -10.27 28.95
CA ALA A 339 7.52 -10.33 29.81
C ALA A 339 6.49 -9.23 29.52
N GLN A 340 6.79 -8.28 28.61
CA GLN A 340 5.95 -7.13 28.27
C GLN A 340 5.59 -6.27 29.50
N ILE A 341 6.55 -6.13 30.43
CA ILE A 341 6.37 -5.31 31.64
C ILE A 341 7.03 -3.96 31.43
N GLU A 342 6.23 -2.90 31.53
CA GLU A 342 6.68 -1.51 31.40
C GLU A 342 7.52 -1.12 32.62
N ALA A 343 8.79 -0.78 32.39
CA ALA A 343 9.72 -0.31 33.43
C ALA A 343 10.68 0.76 32.88
N PRO A 344 10.18 1.91 32.40
CA PRO A 344 11.00 2.90 31.68
C PRO A 344 12.17 3.44 32.51
N GLU A 345 12.00 3.62 33.82
CA GLU A 345 13.08 4.09 34.72
C GLU A 345 14.20 3.06 34.86
N LEU A 346 13.86 1.76 34.92
CA LEU A 346 14.84 0.69 34.95
C LEU A 346 15.63 0.64 33.64
N PHE A 347 14.95 0.76 32.49
CA PHE A 347 15.62 0.82 31.19
C PHE A 347 16.55 2.03 31.07
N ALA A 348 16.11 3.22 31.52
CA ALA A 348 16.96 4.41 31.54
C ALA A 348 18.23 4.21 32.40
N ALA A 349 18.07 3.59 33.57
CA ALA A 349 19.21 3.30 34.45
C ALA A 349 20.15 2.23 33.87
N ILE A 350 19.61 1.17 33.23
CA ILE A 350 20.40 0.17 32.50
C ILE A 350 21.18 0.83 31.35
N ALA A 351 20.55 1.72 30.58
CA ALA A 351 21.21 2.44 29.50
C ALA A 351 22.40 3.28 30.01
N GLY A 352 22.21 3.99 31.13
CA GLY A 352 23.27 4.80 31.75
C GLY A 352 24.48 3.96 32.18
N VAL A 353 24.26 2.80 32.80
CA VAL A 353 25.36 1.89 33.21
C VAL A 353 26.00 1.21 31.99
N ALA A 354 25.20 0.78 31.02
CA ALA A 354 25.69 0.12 29.80
C ALA A 354 26.62 1.05 29.01
N LEU A 355 26.23 2.32 28.81
CA LEU A 355 27.04 3.32 28.10
C LEU A 355 28.46 3.50 28.67
N LEU A 356 28.63 3.35 29.98
CA LEU A 356 29.94 3.48 30.64
C LEU A 356 30.83 2.24 30.48
N ARG A 357 30.26 1.10 30.06
CA ARG A 357 30.90 -0.23 30.13
C ARG A 357 30.72 -1.05 28.84
N LEU A 358 30.42 -0.41 27.71
CA LEU A 358 30.15 -1.10 26.44
C LEU A 358 31.29 -2.02 25.99
N ASP A 359 32.54 -1.67 26.29
CA ASP A 359 33.71 -2.49 25.95
C ASP A 359 33.71 -3.86 26.66
N GLU A 360 32.99 -3.99 27.78
CA GLU A 360 32.83 -5.25 28.51
C GLU A 360 31.72 -6.15 27.93
N PHE A 361 30.84 -5.61 27.07
CA PHE A 361 29.74 -6.37 26.49
C PHE A 361 30.26 -7.29 25.40
N ASN A 362 29.83 -8.56 25.42
CA ASN A 362 30.04 -9.47 24.31
C ASN A 362 28.95 -9.29 23.22
N PRO A 363 29.11 -9.88 22.02
CA PRO A 363 28.12 -9.78 20.94
C PRO A 363 26.67 -10.05 21.35
N GLN A 364 26.45 -11.14 22.09
CA GLN A 364 25.13 -11.53 22.56
C GLN A 364 24.55 -10.47 23.52
N ASN A 365 25.38 -9.89 24.40
CA ASN A 365 24.92 -8.83 25.30
C ASN A 365 24.52 -7.58 24.52
N LEU A 366 25.33 -7.16 23.54
CA LEU A 366 25.01 -6.02 22.67
C LEU A 366 23.67 -6.24 21.94
N ALA A 367 23.52 -7.38 21.28
CA ALA A 367 22.32 -7.74 20.53
C ALA A 367 21.07 -7.83 21.43
N ASN A 368 21.17 -8.50 22.58
CA ASN A 368 20.06 -8.61 23.52
C ASN A 368 19.66 -7.26 24.12
N THR A 369 20.62 -6.37 24.39
CA THR A 369 20.32 -5.03 24.89
C THR A 369 19.53 -4.22 23.86
N VAL A 370 20.00 -4.09 22.61
CA VAL A 370 19.22 -3.32 21.60
C VAL A 370 17.88 -3.98 21.29
N TRP A 371 17.84 -5.31 21.24
CA TRP A 371 16.59 -6.06 21.05
C TRP A 371 15.58 -5.78 22.16
N ALA A 372 16.04 -5.75 23.42
CA ALA A 372 15.18 -5.49 24.57
C ALA A 372 14.60 -4.07 24.53
N PHE A 373 15.43 -3.06 24.24
CA PHE A 373 14.97 -1.66 24.16
C PHE A 373 14.00 -1.46 23.00
N ALA A 374 14.28 -2.05 21.82
CA ALA A 374 13.38 -1.99 20.67
C ALA A 374 12.04 -2.69 20.95
N THR A 375 12.06 -3.88 21.56
CA THR A 375 10.87 -4.67 21.89
C THR A 375 10.01 -3.98 22.95
N ALA A 376 10.64 -3.39 23.97
CA ALA A 376 9.97 -2.60 25.00
C ALA A 376 9.52 -1.21 24.52
N ARG A 377 9.83 -0.83 23.27
CA ARG A 377 9.52 0.48 22.69
C ARG A 377 10.08 1.66 23.50
N ILE A 378 11.24 1.48 24.12
CA ILE A 378 11.94 2.52 24.88
C ILE A 378 12.92 3.24 23.97
N GLU A 379 12.73 4.55 23.81
CA GLU A 379 13.62 5.40 23.03
C GLU A 379 14.95 5.60 23.76
N ALA A 380 16.04 5.11 23.18
CA ALA A 380 17.39 5.27 23.72
C ALA A 380 18.43 5.56 22.61
N PRO A 381 18.28 6.66 21.84
CA PRO A 381 19.08 6.91 20.64
C PRO A 381 20.60 6.93 20.90
N HIS A 382 21.03 7.47 22.04
CA HIS A 382 22.46 7.48 22.42
C HIS A 382 23.02 6.08 22.70
N LEU A 383 22.23 5.20 23.33
CA LEU A 383 22.62 3.81 23.56
C LEU A 383 22.73 3.04 22.24
N PHE A 384 21.75 3.22 21.34
CA PHE A 384 21.78 2.60 20.01
C PHE A 384 22.98 3.07 19.20
N ALA A 385 23.28 4.37 19.16
CA ALA A 385 24.44 4.89 18.46
C ALA A 385 25.76 4.31 19.00
N ALA A 386 25.90 4.22 20.33
CA ALA A 386 27.09 3.66 20.96
C ALA A 386 27.23 2.15 20.71
N ILE A 387 26.13 1.39 20.77
CA ILE A 387 26.12 -0.04 20.44
C ILE A 387 26.39 -0.26 18.95
N ALA A 388 25.90 0.60 18.04
CA ALA A 388 26.20 0.51 16.62
C ALA A 388 27.71 0.60 16.35
N GLY A 389 28.39 1.56 16.99
CA GLY A 389 29.85 1.69 16.91
C GLY A 389 30.59 0.47 17.47
N ALA A 390 30.19 0.00 18.65
CA ALA A 390 30.80 -1.17 19.30
C ALA A 390 30.58 -2.47 18.50
N ALA A 391 29.37 -2.68 17.97
CA ALA A 391 29.02 -3.86 17.18
C ALA A 391 29.74 -3.87 15.84
N SER A 392 29.82 -2.74 15.13
CA SER A 392 30.41 -2.64 13.79
C SER A 392 31.88 -3.09 13.74
N SER A 393 32.64 -2.91 14.83
CA SER A 393 34.04 -3.34 14.92
C SER A 393 34.22 -4.82 15.27
N ARG A 394 33.15 -5.52 15.67
CA ARG A 394 33.20 -6.87 16.26
C ARG A 394 32.23 -7.88 15.61
N LEU A 395 31.65 -7.56 14.45
CA LEU A 395 30.65 -8.42 13.78
C LEU A 395 31.16 -9.84 13.46
N GLY A 396 32.48 -10.04 13.35
CA GLY A 396 33.07 -11.38 13.19
C GLY A 396 32.82 -12.30 14.40
N GLU A 397 32.62 -11.74 15.60
CA GLU A 397 32.30 -12.47 16.82
C GLU A 397 30.79 -12.76 16.97
N PHE A 398 29.93 -12.08 16.21
CA PHE A 398 28.48 -12.23 16.28
C PHE A 398 28.07 -13.57 15.66
N ASN A 399 27.17 -14.30 16.32
CA ASN A 399 26.52 -15.45 15.69
C ASN A 399 25.36 -14.96 14.77
N PRO A 400 24.78 -15.83 13.93
CA PRO A 400 23.66 -15.47 13.05
C PRO A 400 22.45 -14.84 13.74
N GLN A 401 22.13 -15.29 14.96
CA GLN A 401 21.02 -14.74 15.74
C GLN A 401 21.34 -13.33 16.25
N ASP A 402 22.57 -13.11 16.72
CA ASP A 402 23.01 -11.79 17.18
C ASP A 402 22.97 -10.77 16.03
N LEU A 403 23.42 -11.14 14.83
CA LEU A 403 23.34 -10.31 13.61
C LEU A 403 21.89 -9.96 13.25
N ALA A 404 21.02 -10.98 13.17
CA ALA A 404 19.61 -10.79 12.83
C ALA A 404 18.86 -9.94 13.86
N ASN A 405 19.08 -10.22 15.16
CA ASN A 405 18.45 -9.47 16.25
C ASN A 405 18.92 -8.02 16.31
N THR A 406 20.21 -7.76 16.03
CA THR A 406 20.75 -6.41 15.99
C THR A 406 20.11 -5.63 14.84
N ALA A 407 20.11 -6.16 13.61
CA ALA A 407 19.44 -5.50 12.47
C ALA A 407 17.94 -5.28 12.76
N TRP A 408 17.25 -6.30 13.27
CA TRP A 408 15.83 -6.22 13.62
C TRP A 408 15.55 -5.14 14.67
N ALA A 409 16.41 -5.03 15.70
CA ALA A 409 16.24 -4.03 16.76
C ALA A 409 16.35 -2.60 16.23
N PHE A 410 17.37 -2.31 15.40
CA PHE A 410 17.54 -0.99 14.81
C PHE A 410 16.39 -0.63 13.86
N ALA A 411 15.95 -1.57 13.02
CA ALA A 411 14.80 -1.38 12.14
C ALA A 411 13.50 -1.13 12.93
N THR A 412 13.25 -1.92 13.98
CA THR A 412 12.06 -1.81 14.83
C THR A 412 12.05 -0.50 15.62
N ALA A 413 13.20 -0.07 16.13
CA ALA A 413 13.36 1.20 16.84
C ALA A 413 13.34 2.41 15.88
N ARG A 414 13.31 2.20 14.56
CA ARG A 414 13.37 3.24 13.51
C ARG A 414 14.60 4.15 13.67
N ILE A 415 15.73 3.57 14.07
CA ILE A 415 16.99 4.29 14.21
C ILE A 415 17.84 4.03 12.96
N GLU A 416 18.16 5.11 12.25
CA GLU A 416 19.01 5.07 11.07
C GLU A 416 20.45 4.71 11.46
N ALA A 417 20.97 3.62 10.89
CA ALA A 417 22.35 3.16 11.12
C ALA A 417 22.92 2.51 9.83
N PRO A 418 23.04 3.26 8.72
CA PRO A 418 23.39 2.69 7.42
C PRO A 418 24.76 1.98 7.41
N GLU A 419 25.75 2.47 8.15
CA GLU A 419 27.07 1.83 8.25
C GLU A 419 27.00 0.47 8.97
N LEU A 420 26.20 0.38 10.04
CA LEU A 420 25.98 -0.87 10.76
C LEU A 420 25.28 -1.90 9.85
N PHE A 421 24.25 -1.48 9.11
CA PHE A 421 23.56 -2.37 8.18
C PHE A 421 24.46 -2.83 7.04
N ALA A 422 25.30 -1.96 6.47
CA ALA A 422 26.30 -2.35 5.47
C ALA A 422 27.29 -3.39 6.03
N ALA A 423 27.76 -3.18 7.27
CA ALA A 423 28.66 -4.11 7.95
C ALA A 423 27.98 -5.46 8.25
N ILE A 424 26.71 -5.45 8.71
CA ILE A 424 25.90 -6.65 8.92
C ILE A 424 25.67 -7.39 7.59
N ALA A 425 25.39 -6.68 6.50
CA ALA A 425 25.21 -7.30 5.18
C ALA A 425 26.46 -8.05 4.73
N GLY A 426 27.65 -7.44 4.89
CA GLY A 426 28.93 -8.10 4.60
C GLY A 426 29.18 -9.34 5.47
N ALA A 427 28.96 -9.22 6.78
CA ALA A 427 29.14 -10.33 7.72
C ALA A 427 28.14 -11.48 7.46
N ALA A 428 26.87 -11.17 7.21
CA ALA A 428 25.82 -12.16 6.98
C ALA A 428 26.00 -12.88 5.64
N SER A 429 26.37 -12.17 4.56
CA SER A 429 26.47 -12.75 3.20
C SER A 429 27.44 -13.93 3.12
N SER A 430 28.52 -13.91 3.91
CA SER A 430 29.51 -15.00 3.93
C SER A 430 29.10 -16.20 4.80
N ARG A 431 28.02 -16.09 5.58
CA ARG A 431 27.65 -17.04 6.64
C ARG A 431 26.18 -17.48 6.60
N LEU A 432 25.45 -17.20 5.52
CA LEU A 432 24.02 -17.52 5.41
C LEU A 432 23.69 -19.00 5.61
N GLY A 433 24.63 -19.92 5.35
CA GLY A 433 24.46 -21.34 5.67
C GLY A 433 24.28 -21.64 7.17
N GLU A 434 24.80 -20.78 8.05
CA GLU A 434 24.63 -20.86 9.50
C GLU A 434 23.30 -20.25 9.98
N PHE A 435 22.61 -19.47 9.13
CA PHE A 435 21.37 -18.82 9.51
C PHE A 435 20.22 -19.84 9.50
N GLY A 436 19.48 -19.91 10.61
CA GLY A 436 18.19 -20.59 10.64
C GLY A 436 17.10 -19.78 9.92
N PRO A 437 15.93 -20.40 9.64
CA PRO A 437 14.80 -19.74 8.97
C PRO A 437 14.38 -18.41 9.58
N GLN A 438 14.28 -18.35 10.91
CA GLN A 438 13.91 -17.13 11.61
C GLN A 438 14.95 -16.02 11.43
N ASN A 439 16.23 -16.35 11.45
CA ASN A 439 17.31 -15.38 11.29
C ASN A 439 17.30 -14.81 9.85
N LEU A 440 17.12 -15.68 8.85
CA LEU A 440 16.98 -15.24 7.45
C LEU A 440 15.80 -14.28 7.27
N ALA A 441 14.62 -14.66 7.77
CA ALA A 441 13.43 -13.83 7.70
C ALA A 441 13.59 -12.50 8.44
N ASN A 442 14.12 -12.52 9.67
CA ASN A 442 14.35 -11.31 10.47
C ASN A 442 15.36 -10.38 9.81
N THR A 443 16.44 -10.91 9.23
CA THR A 443 17.41 -10.10 8.47
C THR A 443 16.74 -9.44 7.27
N THR A 444 16.01 -10.18 6.42
CA THR A 444 15.31 -9.57 5.27
C THR A 444 14.28 -8.52 5.71
N TRP A 445 13.51 -8.83 6.74
CA TRP A 445 12.51 -7.91 7.28
C TRP A 445 13.14 -6.64 7.84
N ALA A 446 14.27 -6.76 8.54
CA ALA A 446 14.98 -5.62 9.10
C ALA A 446 15.49 -4.67 8.02
N PHE A 447 16.15 -5.19 6.97
CA PHE A 447 16.65 -4.38 5.86
C PHE A 447 15.50 -3.71 5.09
N ALA A 448 14.41 -4.45 4.83
CA ALA A 448 13.23 -3.89 4.17
C ALA A 448 12.55 -2.79 4.99
N THR A 449 12.39 -3.00 6.30
CA THR A 449 11.77 -2.05 7.23
C THR A 449 12.64 -0.79 7.40
N ALA A 450 13.96 -0.95 7.46
CA ALA A 450 14.92 0.14 7.51
C ALA A 450 15.07 0.88 6.17
N ARG A 451 14.44 0.38 5.09
CA ARG A 451 14.55 0.90 3.71
C ARG A 451 16.01 0.96 3.21
N ILE A 452 16.81 -0.04 3.59
CA ILE A 452 18.20 -0.14 3.18
C ILE A 452 18.29 -1.14 2.03
N GLU A 453 18.76 -0.65 0.89
CA GLU A 453 19.00 -1.46 -0.30
C GLU A 453 20.26 -2.31 -0.10
N ALA A 454 20.12 -3.62 -0.19
CA ALA A 454 21.23 -4.59 -0.10
C ALA A 454 21.02 -5.73 -1.12
N PRO A 455 21.07 -5.43 -2.44
CA PRO A 455 20.66 -6.38 -3.47
C PRO A 455 21.45 -7.68 -3.46
N GLU A 456 22.75 -7.65 -3.16
CA GLU A 456 23.59 -8.85 -3.09
C GLU A 456 23.20 -9.74 -1.90
N LEU A 457 22.89 -9.15 -0.75
CA LEU A 457 22.41 -9.88 0.43
C LEU A 457 21.06 -10.53 0.14
N PHE A 458 20.12 -9.79 -0.46
CA PHE A 458 18.81 -10.32 -0.82
C PHE A 458 18.92 -11.46 -1.84
N ALA A 459 19.77 -11.34 -2.87
CA ALA A 459 20.01 -12.43 -3.81
C ALA A 459 20.57 -13.69 -3.12
N ALA A 460 21.54 -13.53 -2.22
CA ALA A 460 22.12 -14.64 -1.47
C ALA A 460 21.12 -15.28 -0.50
N ILE A 461 20.27 -14.48 0.17
CA ILE A 461 19.18 -14.99 1.02
C ILE A 461 18.12 -15.69 0.17
N ALA A 462 17.74 -15.16 -1.00
CA ALA A 462 16.77 -15.81 -1.88
C ALA A 462 17.23 -17.22 -2.27
N SER A 463 18.49 -17.36 -2.69
CA SER A 463 19.07 -18.67 -3.02
C SER A 463 19.06 -19.62 -1.82
N THR A 464 19.46 -19.14 -0.63
CA THR A 464 19.54 -19.96 0.57
C THR A 464 18.15 -20.38 1.07
N ALA A 465 17.23 -19.43 1.18
CA ALA A 465 15.87 -19.63 1.66
C ALA A 465 15.07 -20.57 0.75
N SER A 466 15.19 -20.44 -0.58
CA SER A 466 14.46 -21.26 -1.56
C SER A 466 14.70 -22.76 -1.36
N SER A 467 15.91 -23.16 -0.95
CA SER A 467 16.26 -24.56 -0.68
C SER A 467 15.78 -25.10 0.68
N ARG A 468 15.32 -24.22 1.58
CA ARG A 468 15.03 -24.52 2.99
C ARG A 468 13.65 -24.08 3.46
N LEU A 469 12.74 -23.71 2.56
CA LEU A 469 11.39 -23.23 2.92
C LEU A 469 10.55 -24.25 3.71
N GLY A 470 10.87 -25.55 3.65
CA GLY A 470 10.26 -26.56 4.52
C GLY A 470 10.52 -26.34 6.01
N GLU A 471 11.63 -25.68 6.36
CA GLU A 471 11.98 -25.32 7.73
C GLU A 471 11.32 -24.00 8.19
N PHE A 472 10.79 -23.20 7.26
CA PHE A 472 10.20 -21.90 7.57
C PHE A 472 8.82 -22.09 8.20
N ASN A 473 8.54 -21.35 9.27
CA ASN A 473 7.17 -21.25 9.79
C ASN A 473 6.34 -20.22 8.97
N PRO A 474 5.01 -20.17 9.13
CA PRO A 474 4.15 -19.22 8.42
C PRO A 474 4.59 -17.76 8.48
N GLN A 475 5.05 -17.31 9.66
CA GLN A 475 5.54 -15.95 9.84
C GLN A 475 6.83 -15.70 9.05
N ASN A 476 7.75 -16.66 9.01
CA ASN A 476 8.97 -16.54 8.24
C ASN A 476 8.66 -16.44 6.74
N LEU A 477 7.76 -17.29 6.21
CA LEU A 477 7.33 -17.23 4.82
C LEU A 477 6.73 -15.86 4.45
N ALA A 478 5.78 -15.38 5.25
CA ALA A 478 5.11 -14.11 5.03
C ALA A 478 6.09 -12.91 5.12
N ASN A 479 6.96 -12.89 6.14
CA ASN A 479 7.92 -11.81 6.33
C ASN A 479 8.98 -11.77 5.23
N THR A 480 9.46 -12.92 4.75
CA THR A 480 10.39 -12.98 3.64
C THR A 480 9.73 -12.47 2.35
N ALA A 481 8.54 -12.96 1.99
CA ALA A 481 7.82 -12.45 0.81
C ALA A 481 7.57 -10.93 0.91
N TRP A 482 7.08 -10.47 2.06
CA TRP A 482 6.82 -9.05 2.32
C TRP A 482 8.08 -8.20 2.19
N ALA A 483 9.21 -8.67 2.71
CA ALA A 483 10.47 -7.95 2.65
C ALA A 483 10.93 -7.75 1.20
N PHE A 484 10.95 -8.82 0.39
CA PHE A 484 11.33 -8.74 -1.03
C PHE A 484 10.41 -7.84 -1.84
N ALA A 485 9.09 -7.94 -1.62
CA ALA A 485 8.11 -7.06 -2.28
C ALA A 485 8.31 -5.59 -1.90
N THR A 486 8.61 -5.31 -0.62
CA THR A 486 8.80 -3.95 -0.10
C THR A 486 10.04 -3.27 -0.68
N VAL A 487 11.15 -3.99 -0.80
CA VAL A 487 12.40 -3.47 -1.41
C VAL A 487 12.40 -3.53 -2.93
N ARG A 488 11.34 -4.08 -3.55
CA ARG A 488 11.17 -4.19 -5.01
C ARG A 488 12.31 -4.95 -5.71
N ILE A 489 12.86 -5.96 -5.03
CA ILE A 489 13.84 -6.87 -5.62
C ILE A 489 13.09 -8.04 -6.25
N GLU A 490 13.28 -8.23 -7.55
CA GLU A 490 12.69 -9.34 -8.29
C GLU A 490 13.32 -10.67 -7.86
N ALA A 491 12.49 -11.60 -7.38
CA ALA A 491 12.91 -12.94 -6.97
C ALA A 491 11.84 -14.00 -7.34
N PRO A 492 11.52 -14.17 -8.64
CA PRO A 492 10.38 -14.97 -9.08
C PRO A 492 10.47 -16.44 -8.61
N GLU A 493 11.66 -17.04 -8.58
CA GLU A 493 11.86 -18.41 -8.10
C GLU A 493 11.57 -18.54 -6.60
N LEU A 494 11.98 -17.56 -5.79
CA LEU A 494 11.69 -17.53 -4.36
C LEU A 494 10.18 -17.39 -4.12
N PHE A 495 9.50 -16.50 -4.85
CA PHE A 495 8.05 -16.34 -4.73
C PHE A 495 7.30 -17.58 -5.18
N ALA A 496 7.71 -18.25 -6.26
CA ALA A 496 7.11 -19.52 -6.67
C ALA A 496 7.29 -20.61 -5.59
N ALA A 497 8.47 -20.68 -4.98
CA ALA A 497 8.74 -21.63 -3.89
C ALA A 497 7.94 -21.29 -2.62
N ILE A 498 7.81 -20.01 -2.25
CA ILE A 498 6.97 -19.56 -1.14
C ILE A 498 5.50 -19.86 -1.42
N ALA A 499 5.01 -19.63 -2.65
CA ALA A 499 3.63 -19.93 -3.02
C ALA A 499 3.31 -21.41 -2.84
N GLY A 500 4.19 -22.31 -3.30
CA GLY A 500 4.04 -23.75 -3.10
C GLY A 500 4.05 -24.15 -1.62
N ALA A 501 5.00 -23.62 -0.85
CA ALA A 501 5.12 -23.93 0.58
C ALA A 501 3.92 -23.39 1.39
N ALA A 502 3.49 -22.15 1.12
CA ALA A 502 2.39 -21.50 1.82
C ALA A 502 1.04 -22.18 1.51
N SER A 503 0.77 -22.50 0.24
CA SER A 503 -0.51 -23.09 -0.20
C SER A 503 -0.86 -24.40 0.52
N THR A 504 0.15 -25.20 0.89
CA THR A 504 -0.06 -26.46 1.61
C THR A 504 -0.25 -26.29 3.13
N ARG A 505 0.04 -25.10 3.66
CA ARG A 505 0.16 -24.83 5.11
C ARG A 505 -0.65 -23.64 5.60
N LEU A 506 -1.57 -23.08 4.80
CA LEU A 506 -2.43 -21.96 5.21
C LEU A 506 -3.27 -22.26 6.46
N GLY A 507 -3.46 -23.54 6.81
CA GLY A 507 -3.99 -23.97 8.10
C GLY A 507 -3.26 -23.38 9.31
N GLU A 508 -1.93 -23.25 9.21
CA GLU A 508 -1.03 -22.74 10.26
C GLU A 508 -0.90 -21.21 10.25
N PHE A 509 -1.35 -20.54 9.18
CA PHE A 509 -1.20 -19.09 9.02
C PHE A 509 -2.20 -18.35 9.91
N ASN A 510 -1.69 -17.42 10.71
CA ASN A 510 -2.53 -16.46 11.43
C ASN A 510 -3.02 -15.35 10.47
N PRO A 511 -3.99 -14.52 10.88
CA PRO A 511 -4.52 -13.40 10.09
C PRO A 511 -3.45 -12.49 9.47
N GLN A 512 -2.46 -12.08 10.27
CA GLN A 512 -1.34 -11.26 9.81
C GLN A 512 -0.54 -11.93 8.70
N ASN A 513 -0.26 -13.23 8.83
CA ASN A 513 0.51 -13.97 7.83
C ASN A 513 -0.26 -14.08 6.51
N LEU A 514 -1.58 -14.31 6.56
CA LEU A 514 -2.43 -14.36 5.37
C LEU A 514 -2.43 -13.01 4.63
N ALA A 515 -2.70 -11.92 5.36
CA ALA A 515 -2.75 -10.58 4.80
C ALA A 515 -1.38 -10.14 4.22
N ASN A 516 -0.29 -10.37 4.96
CA ASN A 516 1.06 -10.00 4.50
C ASN A 516 1.49 -10.82 3.28
N THR A 517 1.13 -12.10 3.20
CA THR A 517 1.45 -12.94 2.04
C THR A 517 0.71 -12.44 0.80
N ALA A 518 -0.60 -12.23 0.88
CA ALA A 518 -1.38 -11.67 -0.24
C ALA A 518 -0.84 -10.30 -0.67
N TRP A 519 -0.59 -9.42 0.30
CA TRP A 519 -0.03 -8.08 0.04
C TRP A 519 1.33 -8.14 -0.65
N ALA A 520 2.21 -9.06 -0.23
CA ALA A 520 3.53 -9.22 -0.82
C ALA A 520 3.46 -9.64 -2.29
N PHE A 521 2.65 -10.64 -2.62
CA PHE A 521 2.49 -11.10 -4.00
C PHE A 521 1.84 -10.03 -4.90
N ALA A 522 0.82 -9.34 -4.39
CA ALA A 522 0.18 -8.23 -5.11
C ALA A 522 1.15 -7.06 -5.37
N THR A 523 1.95 -6.69 -4.36
CA THR A 523 2.94 -5.61 -4.46
C THR A 523 4.09 -5.97 -5.40
N ALA A 524 4.56 -7.21 -5.35
CA ALA A 524 5.58 -7.74 -6.25
C ALA A 524 5.06 -7.96 -7.69
N ARG A 525 3.74 -7.84 -7.92
CA ARG A 525 3.08 -8.10 -9.21
C ARG A 525 3.35 -9.51 -9.75
N ILE A 526 3.41 -10.48 -8.84
CA ILE A 526 3.61 -11.89 -9.20
C ILE A 526 2.25 -12.58 -9.25
N GLU A 527 1.94 -13.16 -10.41
CA GLU A 527 0.72 -13.92 -10.61
C GLU A 527 0.81 -15.26 -9.86
N ALA A 528 -0.10 -15.48 -8.91
CA ALA A 528 -0.20 -16.71 -8.14
C ALA A 528 -1.67 -17.06 -7.83
N PRO A 529 -2.51 -17.30 -8.86
CA PRO A 529 -3.95 -17.43 -8.70
C PRO A 529 -4.34 -18.54 -7.71
N GLU A 530 -3.65 -19.68 -7.72
CA GLU A 530 -3.94 -20.79 -6.80
C GLU A 530 -3.66 -20.44 -5.33
N LEU A 531 -2.60 -19.64 -5.08
CA LEU A 531 -2.29 -19.15 -3.74
C LEU A 531 -3.37 -18.17 -3.27
N PHE A 532 -3.81 -17.25 -4.14
CA PHE A 532 -4.86 -16.29 -3.80
C PHE A 532 -6.21 -16.98 -3.56
N ASP A 533 -6.58 -17.99 -4.34
CA ASP A 533 -7.79 -18.80 -4.08
C ASP A 533 -7.72 -19.49 -2.71
N ALA A 534 -6.56 -20.08 -2.39
CA ALA A 534 -6.34 -20.73 -1.11
C ALA A 534 -6.37 -19.72 0.06
N ILE A 535 -5.78 -18.53 -0.11
CA ILE A 535 -5.85 -17.44 0.88
C ILE A 535 -7.29 -16.94 1.03
N ALA A 536 -8.05 -16.80 -0.07
CA ALA A 536 -9.44 -16.35 -0.01
C ALA A 536 -10.29 -17.30 0.85
N GLY A 537 -10.15 -18.61 0.65
CA GLY A 537 -10.86 -19.61 1.47
C GLY A 537 -10.44 -19.57 2.95
N ALA A 538 -9.13 -19.49 3.22
CA ALA A 538 -8.60 -19.44 4.58
C ALA A 538 -9.00 -18.14 5.31
N ALA A 539 -8.92 -16.98 4.63
CA ALA A 539 -9.27 -15.68 5.19
C ALA A 539 -10.76 -15.58 5.46
N SER A 540 -11.63 -15.96 4.50
CA SER A 540 -13.10 -15.85 4.61
C SER A 540 -13.65 -16.54 5.86
N SER A 541 -13.08 -17.68 6.25
CA SER A 541 -13.50 -18.43 7.44
C SER A 541 -12.94 -17.88 8.77
N ARG A 542 -12.01 -16.93 8.73
CA ARG A 542 -11.23 -16.46 9.90
C ARG A 542 -11.24 -14.94 10.11
N LEU A 543 -12.02 -14.19 9.34
CA LEU A 543 -12.07 -12.72 9.42
C LEU A 543 -12.39 -12.17 10.81
N CYS A 544 -13.06 -12.94 11.68
CA CYS A 544 -13.28 -12.54 13.07
C CYS A 544 -11.98 -12.33 13.86
N GLY A 545 -10.90 -13.04 13.49
CA GLY A 545 -9.57 -12.89 14.10
C GLY A 545 -8.70 -11.80 13.45
N PHE A 546 -9.13 -11.22 12.33
CA PHE A 546 -8.36 -10.18 11.64
C PHE A 546 -8.53 -8.84 12.36
N ASN A 547 -7.46 -8.06 12.48
CA ASN A 547 -7.57 -6.64 12.85
C ASN A 547 -7.93 -5.78 11.61
N PRO A 548 -8.32 -4.50 11.80
CA PRO A 548 -8.67 -3.60 10.69
C PRO A 548 -7.62 -3.48 9.59
N GLN A 549 -6.33 -3.51 9.97
CA GLN A 549 -5.22 -3.43 9.02
C GLN A 549 -5.13 -4.67 8.14
N GLU A 550 -5.29 -5.85 8.73
CA GLU A 550 -5.26 -7.11 8.00
C GLU A 550 -6.45 -7.25 7.05
N ILE A 551 -7.64 -6.79 7.46
CA ILE A 551 -8.83 -6.74 6.59
C ILE A 551 -8.57 -5.85 5.37
N ALA A 552 -8.13 -4.61 5.61
CA ALA A 552 -7.88 -3.64 4.55
C ALA A 552 -6.74 -4.10 3.62
N ASN A 553 -5.66 -4.64 4.17
CA ASN A 553 -4.53 -5.15 3.39
C ASN A 553 -4.93 -6.35 2.53
N THR A 554 -5.79 -7.24 3.04
CA THR A 554 -6.31 -8.37 2.26
C THR A 554 -7.16 -7.87 1.09
N ALA A 555 -8.14 -6.99 1.33
CA ALA A 555 -8.95 -6.42 0.26
C ALA A 555 -8.08 -5.71 -0.80
N TRP A 556 -7.14 -4.87 -0.34
CA TRP A 556 -6.21 -4.15 -1.20
C TRP A 556 -5.36 -5.09 -2.05
N ALA A 557 -4.86 -6.18 -1.47
CA ALA A 557 -4.03 -7.15 -2.17
C ALA A 557 -4.79 -7.81 -3.32
N PHE A 558 -6.01 -8.28 -3.08
CA PHE A 558 -6.84 -8.91 -4.11
C PHE A 558 -7.23 -7.93 -5.22
N ALA A 559 -7.61 -6.70 -4.86
CA ALA A 559 -7.92 -5.65 -5.84
C ALA A 559 -6.69 -5.28 -6.69
N THR A 560 -5.52 -5.15 -6.08
CA THR A 560 -4.25 -4.80 -6.76
C THR A 560 -3.78 -5.93 -7.67
N ALA A 561 -3.92 -7.19 -7.23
CA ALA A 561 -3.63 -8.37 -8.04
C ALA A 561 -4.67 -8.63 -9.15
N ARG A 562 -5.75 -7.84 -9.20
CA ARG A 562 -6.87 -7.97 -10.15
C ARG A 562 -7.56 -9.33 -10.08
N ILE A 563 -7.56 -9.96 -8.90
CA ILE A 563 -8.21 -11.25 -8.67
C ILE A 563 -9.63 -11.02 -8.20
N GLN A 564 -10.58 -11.60 -8.92
CA GLN A 564 -12.00 -11.53 -8.60
C GLN A 564 -12.32 -12.55 -7.51
N ALA A 565 -12.61 -12.07 -6.30
CA ALA A 565 -12.95 -12.91 -5.15
C ALA A 565 -14.24 -12.42 -4.46
N PRO A 566 -15.41 -12.49 -5.15
CA PRO A 566 -16.65 -11.88 -4.67
C PRO A 566 -17.07 -12.38 -3.28
N ASP A 567 -16.90 -13.67 -2.98
CA ASP A 567 -17.24 -14.26 -1.68
C ASP A 567 -16.36 -13.71 -0.55
N LEU A 568 -15.05 -13.54 -0.81
CA LEU A 568 -14.12 -12.93 0.15
C LEU A 568 -14.49 -11.47 0.40
N PHE A 569 -14.78 -10.69 -0.66
CA PHE A 569 -15.19 -9.29 -0.51
C PHE A 569 -16.52 -9.15 0.22
N ALA A 570 -17.50 -10.04 -0.01
CA ALA A 570 -18.74 -10.07 0.76
C ALA A 570 -18.47 -10.34 2.25
N ALA A 571 -17.60 -11.32 2.56
CA ALA A 571 -17.20 -11.62 3.93
C ALA A 571 -16.45 -10.45 4.58
N ILE A 572 -15.54 -9.79 3.85
CA ILE A 572 -14.84 -8.58 4.28
C ILE A 572 -15.82 -7.44 4.54
N ALA A 573 -16.81 -7.23 3.68
CA ALA A 573 -17.81 -6.18 3.85
C ALA A 573 -18.59 -6.38 5.15
N GLY A 574 -19.04 -7.61 5.44
CA GLY A 574 -19.71 -7.93 6.71
C GLY A 574 -18.81 -7.71 7.93
N ALA A 575 -17.58 -8.21 7.89
CA ALA A 575 -16.61 -8.06 8.99
C ALA A 575 -16.24 -6.58 9.24
N ALA A 576 -15.95 -5.82 8.19
CA ALA A 576 -15.58 -4.41 8.28
C ALA A 576 -16.74 -3.55 8.79
N SER A 577 -17.97 -3.76 8.28
CA SER A 577 -19.15 -2.95 8.64
C SER A 577 -19.44 -2.96 10.13
N SER A 578 -19.20 -4.09 10.81
CA SER A 578 -19.42 -4.22 12.26
C SER A 578 -18.33 -3.58 13.13
N ARG A 579 -17.20 -3.17 12.53
CA ARG A 579 -15.97 -2.78 13.25
C ARG A 579 -15.33 -1.48 12.75
N LEU A 580 -16.04 -0.67 11.95
CA LEU A 580 -15.49 0.55 11.36
C LEU A 580 -14.94 1.56 12.38
N GLY A 581 -15.44 1.55 13.63
CA GLY A 581 -14.88 2.37 14.71
C GLY A 581 -13.42 2.03 15.06
N GLU A 582 -12.97 0.80 14.79
CA GLU A 582 -11.58 0.36 14.98
C GLU A 582 -10.68 0.72 13.78
N PHE A 583 -11.26 1.05 12.62
CA PHE A 583 -10.49 1.33 11.41
C PHE A 583 -9.84 2.71 11.50
N GLY A 584 -8.53 2.77 11.27
CA GLY A 584 -7.84 4.03 11.07
C GLY A 584 -8.11 4.62 9.67
N PRO A 585 -7.74 5.89 9.43
CA PRO A 585 -7.88 6.56 8.13
C PRO A 585 -7.36 5.75 6.94
N GLN A 586 -6.14 5.21 7.06
CA GLN A 586 -5.52 4.36 6.04
C GLN A 586 -6.38 3.14 5.70
N ASN A 587 -6.96 2.50 6.72
CA ASN A 587 -7.75 1.28 6.54
C ASN A 587 -9.09 1.57 5.86
N LEU A 588 -9.73 2.69 6.21
CA LEU A 588 -10.95 3.16 5.55
C LEU A 588 -10.71 3.47 4.07
N ALA A 589 -9.66 4.23 3.77
CA ALA A 589 -9.28 4.59 2.42
C ALA A 589 -8.89 3.36 1.58
N ASN A 590 -8.06 2.46 2.12
CA ASN A 590 -7.64 1.24 1.41
C ASN A 590 -8.81 0.29 1.16
N THR A 591 -9.75 0.17 2.12
CA THR A 591 -10.93 -0.69 1.95
C THR A 591 -11.84 -0.14 0.84
N THR A 592 -12.20 1.13 0.89
CA THR A 592 -13.03 1.75 -0.17
C THR A 592 -12.35 1.70 -1.53
N TRP A 593 -11.06 2.02 -1.59
CA TRP A 593 -10.26 1.91 -2.81
C TRP A 593 -10.26 0.49 -3.37
N ALA A 594 -10.11 -0.54 -2.51
CA ALA A 594 -10.09 -1.93 -2.93
C ALA A 594 -11.42 -2.36 -3.54
N PHE A 595 -12.55 -2.04 -2.90
CA PHE A 595 -13.88 -2.39 -3.43
C PHE A 595 -14.18 -1.66 -4.75
N ALA A 596 -13.86 -0.36 -4.83
CA ALA A 596 -14.03 0.42 -6.06
C ALA A 596 -13.18 -0.12 -7.21
N THR A 597 -11.91 -0.45 -6.93
CA THR A 597 -10.97 -1.01 -7.92
C THR A 597 -11.37 -2.40 -8.37
N ALA A 598 -11.84 -3.25 -7.45
CA ALA A 598 -12.35 -4.58 -7.76
C ALA A 598 -13.71 -4.54 -8.49
N ARG A 599 -14.38 -3.38 -8.53
CA ARG A 599 -15.73 -3.18 -9.09
C ARG A 599 -16.79 -4.03 -8.40
N ILE A 600 -16.68 -4.17 -7.08
CA ILE A 600 -17.63 -4.93 -6.26
C ILE A 600 -18.57 -3.95 -5.59
N GLU A 601 -19.87 -4.12 -5.85
CA GLU A 601 -20.92 -3.29 -5.27
C GLU A 601 -21.05 -3.60 -3.76
N ALA A 602 -20.85 -2.58 -2.93
CA ALA A 602 -20.93 -2.68 -1.47
C ALA A 602 -21.53 -1.40 -0.86
N SER A 603 -22.71 -1.00 -1.35
CA SER A 603 -23.35 0.29 -1.02
C SER A 603 -23.53 0.51 0.49
N GLU A 604 -23.89 -0.53 1.24
CA GLU A 604 -24.04 -0.44 2.71
C GLU A 604 -22.70 -0.17 3.42
N LEU A 605 -21.63 -0.84 2.98
CA LEU A 605 -20.28 -0.62 3.51
C LEU A 605 -19.80 0.80 3.18
N PHE A 606 -20.01 1.28 1.95
CA PHE A 606 -19.65 2.64 1.55
C PHE A 606 -20.42 3.69 2.35
N ALA A 607 -21.73 3.51 2.58
CA ALA A 607 -22.51 4.41 3.41
C ALA A 607 -21.97 4.48 4.86
N ALA A 608 -21.65 3.32 5.44
CA ALA A 608 -21.10 3.23 6.78
C ALA A 608 -19.69 3.85 6.88
N ILE A 609 -18.83 3.64 5.87
CA ILE A 609 -17.51 4.28 5.78
C ILE A 609 -17.66 5.78 5.57
N ALA A 610 -18.60 6.27 4.75
CA ALA A 610 -18.82 7.70 4.54
C ALA A 610 -19.16 8.40 5.85
N SER A 611 -20.06 7.82 6.65
CA SER A 611 -20.42 8.35 7.98
C SER A 611 -19.22 8.37 8.93
N THR A 612 -18.46 7.27 8.99
CA THR A 612 -17.30 7.16 9.87
C THR A 612 -16.17 8.12 9.47
N ALA A 613 -15.80 8.14 8.18
CA ALA A 613 -14.74 8.97 7.64
C ALA A 613 -15.05 10.46 7.79
N SER A 614 -16.28 10.90 7.55
CA SER A 614 -16.69 12.31 7.62
C SER A 614 -16.39 12.96 8.99
N SER A 615 -16.50 12.19 10.08
CA SER A 615 -16.20 12.68 11.43
C SER A 615 -14.70 12.69 11.79
N ARG A 616 -13.84 12.08 10.96
CA ARG A 616 -12.43 11.82 11.25
C ARG A 616 -11.48 12.29 10.16
N LEU A 617 -11.94 13.07 9.18
CA LEU A 617 -11.09 13.54 8.06
C LEU A 617 -9.87 14.37 8.50
N GLY A 618 -9.89 14.96 9.70
CA GLY A 618 -8.71 15.62 10.27
C GLY A 618 -7.52 14.66 10.52
N GLU A 619 -7.80 13.37 10.72
CA GLU A 619 -6.80 12.32 10.88
C GLU A 619 -6.26 11.80 9.54
N PHE A 620 -6.95 12.05 8.42
CA PHE A 620 -6.58 11.53 7.10
C PHE A 620 -5.38 12.31 6.55
N ASN A 621 -4.42 11.61 5.96
CA ASN A 621 -3.38 12.26 5.16
C ASN A 621 -3.89 12.57 3.73
N PRO A 622 -3.16 13.38 2.95
CA PRO A 622 -3.54 13.75 1.58
C PRO A 622 -3.89 12.58 0.65
N GLN A 623 -3.14 11.48 0.74
CA GLN A 623 -3.34 10.32 -0.12
C GLN A 623 -4.63 9.59 0.25
N GLU A 624 -4.93 9.48 1.55
CA GLU A 624 -6.16 8.86 2.04
C GLU A 624 -7.40 9.68 1.67
N LEU A 625 -7.32 11.01 1.73
CA LEU A 625 -8.38 11.91 1.26
C LEU A 625 -8.66 11.71 -0.23
N ALA A 626 -7.60 11.75 -1.06
CA ALA A 626 -7.72 11.58 -2.50
C ALA A 626 -8.24 10.20 -2.88
N ASN A 627 -7.72 9.14 -2.25
CA ASN A 627 -8.15 7.76 -2.50
C ASN A 627 -9.60 7.53 -2.10
N THR A 628 -10.06 8.11 -0.98
CA THR A 628 -11.45 8.01 -0.55
C THR A 628 -12.37 8.68 -1.54
N ALA A 629 -12.10 9.94 -1.93
CA ALA A 629 -12.90 10.65 -2.95
C ALA A 629 -12.92 9.88 -4.27
N TRP A 630 -11.75 9.42 -4.73
CA TRP A 630 -11.61 8.63 -5.95
C TRP A 630 -12.43 7.33 -5.90
N ALA A 631 -12.42 6.63 -4.76
CA ALA A 631 -13.14 5.38 -4.60
C ALA A 631 -14.66 5.59 -4.69
N PHE A 632 -15.21 6.60 -4.02
CA PHE A 632 -16.65 6.92 -4.09
C PHE A 632 -17.08 7.34 -5.50
N ALA A 633 -16.29 8.20 -6.15
CA ALA A 633 -16.55 8.63 -7.52
C ALA A 633 -16.50 7.44 -8.52
N THR A 634 -15.50 6.55 -8.37
CA THR A 634 -15.34 5.36 -9.22
C THR A 634 -16.45 4.34 -9.01
N ALA A 635 -16.86 4.13 -7.76
CA ALA A 635 -17.98 3.27 -7.40
C ALA A 635 -19.34 3.86 -7.77
N ARG A 636 -19.40 5.14 -8.18
CA ARG A 636 -20.63 5.89 -8.50
C ARG A 636 -21.62 5.92 -7.33
N ILE A 637 -21.10 6.04 -6.11
CA ILE A 637 -21.91 6.13 -4.89
C ILE A 637 -21.99 7.60 -4.49
N GLU A 638 -23.22 8.11 -4.43
CA GLU A 638 -23.50 9.48 -4.03
C GLU A 638 -23.22 9.67 -2.53
N ALA A 639 -22.31 10.59 -2.19
CA ALA A 639 -21.95 10.92 -0.81
C ALA A 639 -21.63 12.43 -0.68
N PRO A 640 -22.59 13.33 -0.95
CA PRO A 640 -22.33 14.77 -1.04
C PRO A 640 -21.77 15.36 0.27
N GLU A 641 -22.21 14.88 1.44
CA GLU A 641 -21.70 15.33 2.73
C GLU A 641 -20.23 14.96 2.95
N LEU A 642 -19.84 13.74 2.53
CA LEU A 642 -18.45 13.29 2.59
C LEU A 642 -17.56 14.14 1.67
N PHE A 643 -18.00 14.41 0.45
CA PHE A 643 -17.25 15.25 -0.49
C PHE A 643 -17.13 16.69 0.02
N ALA A 644 -18.18 17.28 0.59
CA ALA A 644 -18.09 18.59 1.21
C ALA A 644 -17.05 18.62 2.36
N ALA A 645 -17.05 17.58 3.20
CA ALA A 645 -16.07 17.45 4.28
C ALA A 645 -14.64 17.24 3.76
N ILE A 646 -14.45 16.43 2.71
CA ILE A 646 -13.15 16.24 2.03
C ILE A 646 -12.67 17.55 1.41
N ALA A 647 -13.55 18.33 0.78
CA ALA A 647 -13.20 19.62 0.20
C ALA A 647 -12.66 20.58 1.26
N GLY A 648 -13.31 20.66 2.42
CA GLY A 648 -12.84 21.47 3.56
C GLY A 648 -11.48 20.99 4.08
N ALA A 649 -11.32 19.69 4.30
CA ALA A 649 -10.06 19.12 4.81
C ALA A 649 -8.90 19.31 3.81
N ALA A 650 -9.12 19.01 2.53
CA ALA A 650 -8.13 19.12 1.47
C ALA A 650 -7.68 20.56 1.24
N SER A 651 -8.61 21.52 1.21
CA SER A 651 -8.32 22.94 0.93
C SER A 651 -7.30 23.54 1.90
N SER A 652 -7.31 23.11 3.17
CA SER A 652 -6.37 23.60 4.19
C SER A 652 -4.97 22.98 4.11
N ARG A 653 -4.78 21.92 3.30
CA ARG A 653 -3.58 21.06 3.30
C ARG A 653 -3.02 20.76 1.91
N LEU A 654 -3.43 21.50 0.87
CA LEU A 654 -3.00 21.26 -0.52
C LEU A 654 -1.47 21.26 -0.71
N GLY A 655 -0.73 21.99 0.13
CA GLY A 655 0.75 21.96 0.10
C GLY A 655 1.35 20.58 0.41
N GLU A 656 0.63 19.72 1.14
CA GLU A 656 1.04 18.35 1.45
C GLU A 656 0.64 17.34 0.35
N PHE A 657 -0.22 17.73 -0.60
CA PHE A 657 -0.66 16.85 -1.68
C PHE A 657 0.47 16.67 -2.70
N ASN A 658 0.75 15.43 -3.09
CA ASN A 658 1.58 15.16 -4.26
C ASN A 658 0.74 15.36 -5.56
N PRO A 659 1.38 15.37 -6.75
CA PRO A 659 0.68 15.52 -8.03
C PRO A 659 -0.49 14.57 -8.25
N GLN A 660 -0.29 13.29 -7.95
CA GLN A 660 -1.31 12.26 -8.10
C GLN A 660 -2.53 12.53 -7.21
N ASN A 661 -2.31 12.98 -5.97
CA ASN A 661 -3.39 13.30 -5.05
C ASN A 661 -4.22 14.48 -5.58
N LEU A 662 -3.58 15.53 -6.09
CA LEU A 662 -4.26 16.69 -6.68
C LEU A 662 -5.12 16.28 -7.90
N ALA A 663 -4.55 15.46 -8.79
CA ALA A 663 -5.23 14.96 -9.97
C ALA A 663 -6.40 14.03 -9.60
N ASN A 664 -6.21 13.10 -8.66
CA ASN A 664 -7.25 12.19 -8.22
C ASN A 664 -8.39 12.91 -7.50
N THR A 665 -8.09 13.91 -6.66
CA THR A 665 -9.12 14.72 -6.00
C THR A 665 -9.96 15.50 -7.02
N THR A 666 -9.33 16.24 -7.94
CA THR A 666 -10.09 16.99 -8.97
C THR A 666 -10.88 16.06 -9.87
N TRP A 667 -10.30 14.95 -10.31
CA TRP A 667 -10.98 13.93 -11.09
C TRP A 667 -12.19 13.34 -10.35
N ALA A 668 -12.06 13.06 -9.05
CA ALA A 668 -13.13 12.50 -8.25
C ALA A 668 -14.32 13.47 -8.14
N PHE A 669 -14.08 14.75 -7.83
CA PHE A 669 -15.15 15.75 -7.73
C PHE A 669 -15.84 15.99 -9.08
N ALA A 670 -15.07 16.08 -10.18
CA ALA A 670 -15.63 16.22 -11.52
C ALA A 670 -16.46 15.00 -11.93
N THR A 671 -15.98 13.78 -11.64
CA THR A 671 -16.68 12.53 -11.96
C THR A 671 -17.94 12.36 -11.12
N ALA A 672 -17.90 12.72 -9.84
CA ALA A 672 -19.06 12.71 -8.94
C ALA A 672 -20.05 13.85 -9.22
N ARG A 673 -19.70 14.79 -10.11
CA ARG A 673 -20.50 15.99 -10.44
C ARG A 673 -20.83 16.85 -9.23
N ILE A 674 -19.87 16.98 -8.31
CA ILE A 674 -20.00 17.79 -7.10
C ILE A 674 -19.29 19.12 -7.33
N GLU A 675 -20.05 20.20 -7.23
CA GLU A 675 -19.53 21.56 -7.36
C GLU A 675 -18.68 21.93 -6.15
N ALA A 676 -17.40 22.25 -6.39
CA ALA A 676 -16.45 22.69 -5.37
C ALA A 676 -15.50 23.77 -5.94
N PRO A 677 -16.03 24.93 -6.37
CA PRO A 677 -15.25 25.93 -7.12
C PRO A 677 -14.07 26.48 -6.31
N GLU A 678 -14.19 26.64 -4.99
CA GLU A 678 -13.10 27.11 -4.13
C GLU A 678 -11.95 26.08 -4.05
N LEU A 679 -12.28 24.79 -3.96
CA LEU A 679 -11.29 23.71 -3.97
C LEU A 679 -10.56 23.66 -5.31
N PHE A 680 -11.29 23.75 -6.43
CA PHE A 680 -10.69 23.76 -7.76
C PHE A 680 -9.79 24.99 -7.96
N ALA A 681 -10.19 26.18 -7.52
CA ALA A 681 -9.35 27.37 -7.59
C ALA A 681 -8.04 27.20 -6.78
N ALA A 682 -8.14 26.64 -5.57
CA ALA A 682 -6.98 26.38 -4.72
C ALA A 682 -6.04 25.29 -5.32
N ILE A 683 -6.61 24.24 -5.91
CA ILE A 683 -5.84 23.20 -6.60
C ILE A 683 -5.20 23.77 -7.88
N ALA A 684 -5.89 24.61 -8.66
CA ALA A 684 -5.34 25.24 -9.85
C ALA A 684 -4.07 26.05 -9.53
N SER A 685 -4.13 26.87 -8.48
CA SER A 685 -2.98 27.65 -8.00
C SER A 685 -1.82 26.75 -7.58
N THR A 686 -2.10 25.71 -6.77
CA THR A 686 -1.08 24.77 -6.28
C THR A 686 -0.45 23.97 -7.41
N ALA A 687 -1.27 23.37 -8.27
CA ALA A 687 -0.83 22.52 -9.39
C ALA A 687 0.00 23.31 -10.40
N SER A 688 -0.39 24.55 -10.73
CA SER A 688 0.33 25.41 -11.69
C SER A 688 1.80 25.62 -11.32
N SER A 689 2.10 25.71 -10.02
CA SER A 689 3.49 25.86 -9.52
C SER A 689 4.31 24.57 -9.52
N ARG A 690 3.67 23.40 -9.70
CA ARG A 690 4.26 22.06 -9.50
C ARG A 690 4.08 21.11 -10.67
N LEU A 691 3.61 21.58 -11.83
CA LEU A 691 3.41 20.73 -13.02
C LEU A 691 4.68 19.98 -13.48
N GLY A 692 5.86 20.48 -13.11
CA GLY A 692 7.12 19.76 -13.34
C GLY A 692 7.14 18.36 -12.71
N GLU A 693 6.48 18.18 -11.57
CA GLU A 693 6.36 16.92 -10.81
C GLU A 693 5.25 15.98 -11.35
N PHE A 694 4.31 16.50 -12.15
CA PHE A 694 3.16 15.74 -12.64
C PHE A 694 3.59 14.73 -13.70
N ASN A 695 3.11 13.50 -13.57
CA ASN A 695 3.25 12.49 -14.62
C ASN A 695 2.19 12.74 -15.73
N PRO A 696 2.32 12.09 -16.90
CA PRO A 696 1.35 12.19 -18.00
C PRO A 696 -0.12 11.99 -17.63
N GLN A 697 -0.40 11.04 -16.75
CA GLN A 697 -1.75 10.74 -16.31
C GLN A 697 -2.31 11.83 -15.39
N ASP A 698 -1.49 12.36 -14.48
CA ASP A 698 -1.88 13.46 -13.60
C ASP A 698 -2.27 14.70 -14.43
N LEU A 699 -1.45 15.06 -15.43
CA LEU A 699 -1.72 16.19 -16.33
C LEU A 699 -3.05 16.03 -17.08
N ALA A 700 -3.26 14.87 -17.70
CA ALA A 700 -4.48 14.59 -18.45
C ALA A 700 -5.72 14.57 -17.55
N ASN A 701 -5.62 13.95 -16.37
CA ASN A 701 -6.73 13.88 -15.41
C ASN A 701 -7.09 15.26 -14.84
N THR A 702 -6.11 16.10 -14.52
CA THR A 702 -6.36 17.47 -14.07
C THR A 702 -7.04 18.28 -15.17
N ALA A 703 -6.51 18.30 -16.40
CA ALA A 703 -7.15 19.04 -17.51
C ALA A 703 -8.59 18.55 -17.76
N TRP A 704 -8.78 17.23 -17.82
CA TRP A 704 -10.08 16.61 -18.00
C TRP A 704 -11.06 16.98 -16.88
N ALA A 705 -10.60 17.00 -15.63
CA ALA A 705 -11.44 17.33 -14.48
C ALA A 705 -11.93 18.78 -14.53
N PHE A 706 -11.05 19.74 -14.82
CA PHE A 706 -11.43 21.16 -14.92
C PHE A 706 -12.39 21.41 -16.09
N ALA A 707 -12.13 20.80 -17.26
CA ALA A 707 -13.03 20.90 -18.41
C ALA A 707 -14.41 20.27 -18.12
N THR A 708 -14.44 19.10 -17.47
CA THR A 708 -15.68 18.40 -17.11
C THR A 708 -16.48 19.16 -16.05
N ALA A 709 -15.80 19.74 -15.07
CA ALA A 709 -16.42 20.59 -14.04
C ALA A 709 -16.84 21.97 -14.56
N ARG A 710 -16.46 22.33 -15.80
CA ARG A 710 -16.72 23.64 -16.44
C ARG A 710 -16.17 24.82 -15.62
N ILE A 711 -15.01 24.62 -14.99
CA ILE A 711 -14.33 25.66 -14.21
C ILE A 711 -13.26 26.30 -15.09
N GLU A 712 -13.38 27.61 -15.30
CA GLU A 712 -12.42 28.39 -16.07
C GLU A 712 -11.10 28.52 -15.30
N ALA A 713 -10.02 28.00 -15.90
CA ALA A 713 -8.66 28.07 -15.34
C ALA A 713 -7.62 28.27 -16.45
N PRO A 714 -7.67 29.38 -17.20
CA PRO A 714 -6.85 29.58 -18.41
C PRO A 714 -5.34 29.50 -18.12
N GLU A 715 -4.87 30.01 -16.97
CA GLU A 715 -3.47 29.95 -16.56
C GLU A 715 -3.00 28.51 -16.31
N LEU A 716 -3.85 27.69 -15.68
CA LEU A 716 -3.57 26.28 -15.44
C LEU A 716 -3.47 25.52 -16.77
N PHE A 717 -4.42 25.74 -17.69
CA PHE A 717 -4.40 25.10 -19.00
C PHE A 717 -3.19 25.53 -19.84
N ALA A 718 -2.80 26.81 -19.82
CA ALA A 718 -1.58 27.26 -20.49
C ALA A 718 -0.34 26.56 -19.92
N ALA A 719 -0.27 26.41 -18.59
CA ALA A 719 0.83 25.72 -17.93
C ALA A 719 0.83 24.21 -18.23
N ILE A 720 -0.34 23.56 -18.26
CA ILE A 720 -0.49 22.15 -18.66
C ILE A 720 -0.09 21.95 -20.11
N ALA A 721 -0.46 22.87 -21.03
CA ALA A 721 -0.07 22.78 -22.43
C ALA A 721 1.46 22.77 -22.58
N GLY A 722 2.16 23.70 -21.92
CA GLY A 722 3.63 23.74 -21.91
C GLY A 722 4.26 22.46 -21.34
N ALA A 723 3.74 21.95 -20.22
CA ALA A 723 4.25 20.73 -19.59
C ALA A 723 3.97 19.47 -20.42
N ALA A 724 2.77 19.33 -20.98
CA ALA A 724 2.33 18.18 -21.75
C ALA A 724 3.07 18.08 -23.09
N SER A 725 3.20 19.19 -23.84
CA SER A 725 3.84 19.21 -25.17
C SER A 725 5.27 18.65 -25.17
N SER A 726 6.00 18.81 -24.07
CA SER A 726 7.38 18.28 -23.93
C SER A 726 7.46 16.82 -23.48
N ARG A 727 6.32 16.18 -23.12
CA ARG A 727 6.26 14.88 -22.42
C ARG A 727 5.27 13.88 -23.04
N LEU A 728 4.73 14.16 -24.22
CA LEU A 728 3.71 13.32 -24.86
C LEU A 728 4.16 11.88 -25.13
N CYS A 729 5.46 11.60 -25.21
CA CYS A 729 5.98 10.22 -25.33
C CYS A 729 5.55 9.33 -24.14
N GLY A 730 5.34 9.91 -22.96
CA GLY A 730 4.86 9.19 -21.78
C GLY A 730 3.33 9.10 -21.67
N PHE A 731 2.57 9.77 -22.54
CA PHE A 731 1.11 9.72 -22.52
C PHE A 731 0.64 8.42 -23.15
N ASN A 732 -0.27 7.71 -22.50
CA ASN A 732 -0.98 6.60 -23.14
C ASN A 732 -2.11 7.14 -24.04
N PRO A 733 -2.74 6.30 -24.88
CA PRO A 733 -3.83 6.73 -25.77
C PRO A 733 -4.98 7.47 -25.08
N GLN A 734 -5.34 7.05 -23.86
CA GLN A 734 -6.41 7.69 -23.11
C GLN A 734 -5.99 9.06 -22.61
N ASN A 735 -4.73 9.23 -22.18
CA ASN A 735 -4.21 10.53 -21.78
C ASN A 735 -4.21 11.50 -22.96
N LEU A 736 -3.76 11.06 -24.14
CA LEU A 736 -3.78 11.90 -25.36
C LEU A 736 -5.19 12.36 -25.71
N ALA A 737 -6.15 11.43 -25.75
CA ALA A 737 -7.54 11.74 -26.06
C ALA A 737 -8.18 12.66 -25.00
N ASN A 738 -7.96 12.39 -23.71
CA ASN A 738 -8.51 13.20 -22.62
C ASN A 738 -7.92 14.61 -22.61
N THR A 739 -6.62 14.77 -22.89
CA THR A 739 -5.99 16.10 -22.98
C THR A 739 -6.56 16.88 -24.17
N ALA A 740 -6.60 16.31 -25.37
CA ALA A 740 -7.20 16.99 -26.53
C ALA A 740 -8.67 17.38 -26.26
N TRP A 741 -9.45 16.43 -25.73
CA TRP A 741 -10.85 16.65 -25.36
C TRP A 741 -11.01 17.75 -24.32
N ALA A 742 -10.16 17.80 -23.31
CA ALA A 742 -10.21 18.81 -22.26
C ALA A 742 -9.99 20.23 -22.81
N PHE A 743 -8.96 20.42 -23.64
CA PHE A 743 -8.66 21.72 -24.24
C PHE A 743 -9.76 22.17 -25.21
N ALA A 744 -10.27 21.26 -26.04
CA ALA A 744 -11.40 21.54 -26.93
C ALA A 744 -12.67 21.91 -26.17
N THR A 745 -12.98 21.18 -25.08
CA THR A 745 -14.15 21.42 -24.23
C THR A 745 -14.05 22.73 -23.46
N ALA A 746 -12.85 23.05 -22.95
CA ALA A 746 -12.57 24.32 -22.27
C ALA A 746 -12.49 25.52 -23.23
N ARG A 747 -12.49 25.27 -24.55
CA ARG A 747 -12.34 26.29 -25.61
C ARG A 747 -11.06 27.11 -25.48
N ILE A 748 -9.97 26.45 -25.07
CA ILE A 748 -8.66 27.09 -24.91
C ILE A 748 -7.81 26.73 -26.13
N GLU A 749 -7.36 27.76 -26.85
CA GLU A 749 -6.49 27.61 -28.01
C GLU A 749 -5.08 27.18 -27.57
N ALA A 750 -4.62 26.03 -28.08
CA ALA A 750 -3.29 25.48 -27.78
C ALA A 750 -2.69 24.80 -29.03
N PRO A 751 -2.40 25.57 -30.10
CA PRO A 751 -2.04 25.00 -31.40
C PRO A 751 -0.78 24.11 -31.35
N GLU A 752 0.23 24.48 -30.55
CA GLU A 752 1.45 23.69 -30.39
C GLU A 752 1.18 22.33 -29.70
N LEU A 753 0.26 22.31 -28.72
CA LEU A 753 -0.15 21.09 -28.05
C LEU A 753 -0.90 20.16 -29.00
N PHE A 754 -1.85 20.70 -29.77
CA PHE A 754 -2.60 19.89 -30.75
C PHE A 754 -1.68 19.33 -31.83
N ALA A 755 -0.72 20.10 -32.35
CA ALA A 755 0.28 19.61 -33.30
C ALA A 755 1.10 18.44 -32.69
N ALA A 756 1.57 18.59 -31.46
CA ALA A 756 2.33 17.55 -30.78
C ALA A 756 1.46 16.28 -30.50
N ILE A 757 0.16 16.46 -30.21
CA ILE A 757 -0.78 15.33 -30.04
C ILE A 757 -1.00 14.59 -31.36
N VAL A 758 -1.05 15.28 -32.51
CA VAL A 758 -1.11 14.61 -33.83
C VAL A 758 0.08 13.67 -33.99
N ASP A 759 1.30 14.17 -33.80
CA ASP A 759 2.53 13.38 -33.96
C ASP A 759 2.54 12.16 -33.02
N ALA A 760 2.14 12.36 -31.75
CA ALA A 760 2.11 11.29 -30.76
C ALA A 760 0.99 10.25 -31.01
N ALA A 761 -0.19 10.69 -31.45
CA ALA A 761 -1.33 9.81 -31.69
C ALA A 761 -1.15 8.99 -32.97
N SER A 762 -0.69 9.61 -34.07
CA SER A 762 -0.56 8.96 -35.38
C SER A 762 0.30 7.70 -35.37
N SER A 763 1.37 7.70 -34.56
CA SER A 763 2.25 6.52 -34.42
C SER A 763 1.65 5.38 -33.58
N ARG A 764 0.52 5.60 -32.90
CA ARG A 764 -0.02 4.70 -31.85
C ARG A 764 -1.52 4.45 -31.95
N LEU A 765 -2.18 4.81 -33.05
CA LEU A 765 -3.63 4.66 -33.22
C LEU A 765 -4.14 3.22 -33.02
N GLY A 766 -3.32 2.21 -33.27
CA GLY A 766 -3.67 0.81 -32.98
C GLY A 766 -3.96 0.53 -31.48
N GLU A 767 -3.38 1.33 -30.58
CA GLU A 767 -3.59 1.24 -29.14
C GLU A 767 -4.85 2.00 -28.67
N PHE A 768 -5.46 2.84 -29.51
CA PHE A 768 -6.61 3.66 -29.14
C PHE A 768 -7.88 2.83 -29.13
N ASN A 769 -8.53 2.74 -27.97
CA ASN A 769 -9.88 2.16 -27.88
C ASN A 769 -10.93 3.07 -28.59
N PRO A 770 -12.15 2.59 -28.83
CA PRO A 770 -13.24 3.35 -29.44
C PRO A 770 -13.48 4.75 -28.86
N GLN A 771 -13.45 4.86 -27.54
CA GLN A 771 -13.68 6.11 -26.85
C GLN A 771 -12.56 7.11 -27.12
N ASN A 772 -11.32 6.64 -27.12
CA ASN A 772 -10.17 7.47 -27.42
C ASN A 772 -10.23 7.98 -28.87
N LEU A 773 -10.56 7.11 -29.84
CA LEU A 773 -10.70 7.50 -31.25
C LEU A 773 -11.77 8.58 -31.44
N ALA A 774 -12.97 8.35 -30.86
CA ALA A 774 -14.08 9.29 -30.96
C ALA A 774 -13.78 10.63 -30.26
N ASN A 775 -13.19 10.59 -29.06
CA ASN A 775 -12.84 11.79 -28.30
C ASN A 775 -11.75 12.60 -29.00
N THR A 776 -10.74 11.94 -29.58
CA THR A 776 -9.71 12.62 -30.37
C THR A 776 -10.31 13.29 -31.61
N ALA A 777 -11.08 12.57 -32.43
CA ALA A 777 -11.71 13.16 -33.61
C ALA A 777 -12.62 14.35 -33.23
N TRP A 778 -13.45 14.17 -32.20
CA TRP A 778 -14.33 15.21 -31.68
C TRP A 778 -13.57 16.43 -31.18
N ALA A 779 -12.46 16.22 -30.47
CA ALA A 779 -11.64 17.30 -29.93
C ALA A 779 -11.04 18.17 -31.04
N PHE A 780 -10.44 17.55 -32.06
CA PHE A 780 -9.85 18.29 -33.18
C PHE A 780 -10.90 19.03 -34.01
N ALA A 781 -12.06 18.41 -34.27
CA ALA A 781 -13.17 19.07 -34.96
C ALA A 781 -13.72 20.25 -34.15
N THR A 782 -13.89 20.09 -32.84
CA THR A 782 -14.41 21.13 -31.94
C THR A 782 -13.44 22.28 -31.78
N ALA A 783 -12.14 21.99 -31.64
CA ALA A 783 -11.08 22.98 -31.57
C ALA A 783 -10.78 23.66 -32.92
N ARG A 784 -11.40 23.18 -34.02
CA ARG A 784 -11.19 23.66 -35.40
C ARG A 784 -9.72 23.60 -35.83
N VAL A 785 -9.00 22.57 -35.38
CA VAL A 785 -7.61 22.31 -35.76
C VAL A 785 -7.60 21.37 -36.95
N GLU A 786 -7.01 21.81 -38.06
CA GLU A 786 -6.87 20.98 -39.26
C GLU A 786 -5.83 19.87 -39.04
N ALA A 787 -6.27 18.61 -39.08
CA ALA A 787 -5.41 17.44 -38.94
C ALA A 787 -5.81 16.33 -39.93
N PRO A 788 -5.74 16.56 -41.25
CA PRO A 788 -6.28 15.64 -42.26
C PRO A 788 -5.63 14.25 -42.23
N GLN A 789 -4.34 14.15 -41.90
CA GLN A 789 -3.64 12.87 -41.75
C GLN A 789 -4.19 12.05 -40.58
N LEU A 790 -4.35 12.68 -39.40
CA LEU A 790 -4.92 12.02 -38.22
C LEU A 790 -6.34 11.50 -38.49
N PHE A 791 -7.18 12.29 -39.15
CA PHE A 791 -8.53 11.86 -39.53
C PHE A 791 -8.52 10.72 -40.54
N ALA A 792 -7.60 10.73 -41.52
CA ALA A 792 -7.46 9.61 -42.46
C ALA A 792 -7.08 8.30 -41.75
N GLU A 793 -6.17 8.38 -40.78
CA GLU A 793 -5.77 7.21 -39.99
C GLU A 793 -6.90 6.73 -39.06
N ILE A 794 -7.64 7.63 -38.40
CA ILE A 794 -8.84 7.28 -37.61
C ILE A 794 -9.89 6.63 -38.52
N ALA A 795 -10.11 7.13 -39.74
CA ALA A 795 -11.04 6.54 -40.70
C ALA A 795 -10.61 5.14 -41.17
N GLY A 796 -9.31 4.86 -41.20
CA GLY A 796 -8.77 3.52 -41.48
C GLY A 796 -8.91 2.56 -40.30
N ALA A 797 -8.77 3.05 -39.06
CA ALA A 797 -8.77 2.22 -37.85
C ALA A 797 -10.17 1.96 -37.27
N ALA A 798 -11.05 2.97 -37.23
CA ALA A 798 -12.35 2.88 -36.58
C ALA A 798 -13.28 1.77 -37.14
N PRO A 799 -13.38 1.53 -38.46
CA PRO A 799 -14.28 0.51 -39.02
C PRO A 799 -14.07 -0.90 -38.46
N TRP A 800 -12.83 -1.26 -38.10
CA TRP A 800 -12.49 -2.59 -37.58
C TRP A 800 -12.90 -2.81 -36.12
N ARG A 801 -13.39 -1.77 -35.45
CA ARG A 801 -13.69 -1.77 -34.02
C ARG A 801 -15.09 -1.27 -33.68
N LEU A 802 -15.95 -1.04 -34.67
CA LEU A 802 -17.26 -0.41 -34.47
C LEU A 802 -18.20 -1.20 -33.55
N GLU A 803 -18.02 -2.52 -33.41
CA GLU A 803 -18.77 -3.32 -32.42
C GLU A 803 -18.49 -2.88 -30.98
N GLU A 804 -17.28 -2.37 -30.71
CA GLU A 804 -16.89 -1.86 -29.40
C GLU A 804 -17.32 -0.39 -29.17
N PHE A 805 -17.76 0.33 -30.21
CA PHE A 805 -18.22 1.71 -30.08
C PHE A 805 -19.58 1.74 -29.38
N ASN A 806 -19.72 2.61 -28.38
CA ASN A 806 -21.05 2.91 -27.83
C ASN A 806 -21.77 3.96 -28.71
N PRO A 807 -23.08 4.21 -28.50
CA PRO A 807 -23.85 5.22 -29.24
C PRO A 807 -23.18 6.59 -29.32
N GLN A 808 -22.66 7.07 -28.19
CA GLN A 808 -21.95 8.35 -28.10
C GLN A 808 -20.70 8.36 -29.01
N ASN A 809 -19.92 7.28 -29.03
CA ASN A 809 -18.72 7.20 -29.86
C ASN A 809 -19.08 7.22 -31.35
N LEU A 810 -20.14 6.53 -31.76
CA LEU A 810 -20.62 6.53 -33.15
C LEU A 810 -21.07 7.94 -33.57
N ALA A 811 -21.92 8.58 -32.77
CA ALA A 811 -22.43 9.92 -33.04
C ALA A 811 -21.30 10.96 -33.07
N ASN A 812 -20.39 10.95 -32.07
CA ASN A 812 -19.28 11.89 -31.99
C ASN A 812 -18.29 11.73 -33.14
N THR A 813 -18.04 10.49 -33.59
CA THR A 813 -17.14 10.24 -34.73
C THR A 813 -17.77 10.77 -36.02
N ALA A 814 -19.03 10.43 -36.31
CA ALA A 814 -19.71 10.96 -37.50
C ALA A 814 -19.78 12.49 -37.47
N TRP A 815 -20.15 13.07 -36.32
CA TRP A 815 -20.22 14.51 -36.12
C TRP A 815 -18.86 15.19 -36.34
N ALA A 816 -17.77 14.59 -35.83
CA ALA A 816 -16.43 15.13 -35.98
C ALA A 816 -16.00 15.20 -37.44
N PHE A 817 -16.18 14.12 -38.20
CA PHE A 817 -15.82 14.08 -39.63
C PHE A 817 -16.66 15.06 -40.47
N ALA A 818 -17.97 15.13 -40.19
CA ALA A 818 -18.86 16.08 -40.86
C ALA A 818 -18.48 17.54 -40.54
N THR A 819 -18.18 17.84 -39.28
CA THR A 819 -17.77 19.19 -38.82
C THR A 819 -16.42 19.60 -39.39
N ALA A 820 -15.46 18.67 -39.43
CA ALA A 820 -14.14 18.88 -40.03
C ALA A 820 -14.18 18.93 -41.57
N ARG A 821 -15.33 18.62 -42.19
CA ARG A 821 -15.53 18.54 -43.65
C ARG A 821 -14.58 17.56 -44.33
N ILE A 822 -14.30 16.44 -43.67
CA ILE A 822 -13.42 15.38 -44.19
C ILE A 822 -14.28 14.26 -44.76
N GLU A 823 -14.09 13.99 -46.05
CA GLU A 823 -14.80 12.93 -46.76
C GLU A 823 -14.30 11.55 -46.32
N ALA A 824 -15.19 10.76 -45.70
CA ALA A 824 -14.90 9.40 -45.26
C ALA A 824 -16.08 8.45 -45.54
N PRO A 825 -16.49 8.26 -46.81
CA PRO A 825 -17.71 7.53 -47.17
C PRO A 825 -17.74 6.08 -46.64
N HIS A 826 -16.58 5.39 -46.62
CA HIS A 826 -16.48 4.04 -46.07
C HIS A 826 -16.72 4.00 -44.55
N LEU A 827 -16.20 4.99 -43.81
CA LEU A 827 -16.44 5.10 -42.37
C LEU A 827 -17.92 5.36 -42.08
N PHE A 828 -18.54 6.29 -42.80
CA PHE A 828 -19.96 6.60 -42.63
C PHE A 828 -20.86 5.41 -42.97
N ALA A 829 -20.56 4.65 -44.03
CA ALA A 829 -21.29 3.42 -44.34
C ALA A 829 -21.20 2.40 -43.20
N ALA A 830 -20.01 2.25 -42.60
CA ALA A 830 -19.79 1.35 -41.47
C ALA A 830 -20.52 1.84 -40.20
N ILE A 831 -20.46 3.15 -39.89
CA ILE A 831 -21.22 3.76 -38.78
C ILE A 831 -22.73 3.58 -39.00
N ALA A 832 -23.24 3.77 -40.21
CA ALA A 832 -24.66 3.60 -40.51
C ALA A 832 -25.13 2.16 -40.22
N GLY A 833 -24.33 1.16 -40.61
CA GLY A 833 -24.60 -0.24 -40.30
C GLY A 833 -24.64 -0.50 -38.78
N ALA A 834 -23.62 -0.05 -38.05
CA ALA A 834 -23.53 -0.26 -36.61
C ALA A 834 -24.63 0.48 -35.82
N ALA A 835 -24.92 1.74 -36.19
CA ALA A 835 -25.93 2.56 -35.54
C ALA A 835 -27.35 2.01 -35.76
N SER A 836 -27.68 1.57 -36.98
CA SER A 836 -29.03 1.12 -37.35
C SER A 836 -29.56 -0.02 -36.46
N SER A 837 -28.67 -0.93 -36.02
CA SER A 837 -29.04 -2.03 -35.12
C SER A 837 -29.18 -1.64 -33.64
N ARG A 838 -28.77 -0.43 -33.26
CA ARG A 838 -28.57 -0.04 -31.86
C ARG A 838 -29.23 1.29 -31.49
N LEU A 839 -30.07 1.87 -32.36
CA LEU A 839 -30.71 3.17 -32.12
C LEU A 839 -31.55 3.24 -30.83
N GLY A 840 -32.00 2.11 -30.28
CA GLY A 840 -32.66 2.06 -28.97
C GLY A 840 -31.74 2.46 -27.81
N GLU A 841 -30.42 2.28 -27.96
CA GLU A 841 -29.40 2.69 -26.98
C GLU A 841 -29.02 4.17 -27.11
N PHE A 842 -29.34 4.83 -28.24
CA PHE A 842 -28.96 6.22 -28.48
C PHE A 842 -29.85 7.15 -27.65
N ASN A 843 -29.24 8.16 -27.03
CA ASN A 843 -29.99 9.27 -26.45
C ASN A 843 -30.42 10.29 -27.55
N PRO A 844 -31.33 11.22 -27.24
CA PRO A 844 -31.81 12.22 -28.20
C PRO A 844 -30.71 13.03 -28.91
N GLN A 845 -29.69 13.46 -28.17
CA GLN A 845 -28.58 14.23 -28.72
C GLN A 845 -27.76 13.39 -29.71
N GLU A 846 -27.52 12.12 -29.40
CA GLU A 846 -26.78 11.21 -30.28
C GLU A 846 -27.55 10.90 -31.56
N LEU A 847 -28.88 10.73 -31.48
CA LEU A 847 -29.74 10.58 -32.65
C LEU A 847 -29.69 11.83 -33.55
N ALA A 848 -29.86 13.01 -32.95
CA ALA A 848 -29.83 14.28 -33.67
C ALA A 848 -28.45 14.54 -34.30
N ASN A 849 -27.37 14.32 -33.56
CA ASN A 849 -26.00 14.48 -34.05
C ASN A 849 -25.67 13.51 -35.18
N THR A 850 -26.15 12.26 -35.11
CA THR A 850 -25.96 11.27 -36.17
C THR A 850 -26.70 11.72 -37.44
N ALA A 851 -27.98 12.05 -37.35
CA ALA A 851 -28.74 12.53 -38.51
C ALA A 851 -28.10 13.80 -39.12
N TRP A 852 -27.74 14.77 -38.26
CA TRP A 852 -27.08 16.00 -38.66
C TRP A 852 -25.74 15.73 -39.36
N ALA A 853 -24.93 14.80 -38.86
CA ALA A 853 -23.64 14.46 -39.44
C ALA A 853 -23.78 13.88 -40.85
N PHE A 854 -24.70 12.94 -41.06
CA PHE A 854 -24.94 12.34 -42.38
C PHE A 854 -25.51 13.34 -43.38
N ALA A 855 -26.44 14.20 -42.94
CA ALA A 855 -26.98 15.27 -43.78
C ALA A 855 -25.89 16.30 -44.17
N THR A 856 -25.07 16.71 -43.21
CA THR A 856 -23.97 17.68 -43.41
C THR A 856 -22.88 17.11 -44.32
N ALA A 857 -22.53 15.84 -44.15
CA ALA A 857 -21.58 15.13 -45.00
C ALA A 857 -22.15 14.78 -46.40
N ARG A 858 -23.45 15.03 -46.63
CA ARG A 858 -24.15 14.70 -47.89
C ARG A 858 -24.05 13.22 -48.26
N ILE A 859 -24.11 12.34 -47.26
CA ILE A 859 -24.05 10.89 -47.45
C ILE A 859 -25.45 10.31 -47.38
N GLU A 860 -25.88 9.69 -48.48
CA GLU A 860 -27.19 9.05 -48.57
C GLU A 860 -27.26 7.81 -47.67
N ALA A 861 -28.12 7.86 -46.65
CA ALA A 861 -28.36 6.75 -45.73
C ALA A 861 -29.85 6.59 -45.42
N PRO A 862 -30.71 6.34 -46.44
CA PRO A 862 -32.18 6.35 -46.27
C PRO A 862 -32.68 5.36 -45.22
N HIS A 863 -32.06 4.18 -45.10
CA HIS A 863 -32.41 3.19 -44.08
C HIS A 863 -32.09 3.66 -42.66
N LEU A 864 -30.95 4.33 -42.45
CA LEU A 864 -30.57 4.89 -41.16
C LEU A 864 -31.53 6.02 -40.77
N PHE A 865 -31.86 6.93 -41.68
CA PHE A 865 -32.82 8.00 -41.43
C PHE A 865 -34.22 7.47 -41.12
N ALA A 866 -34.71 6.45 -41.83
CA ALA A 866 -36.00 5.82 -41.50
C ALA A 866 -36.00 5.24 -40.07
N ALA A 867 -34.90 4.60 -39.68
CA ALA A 867 -34.74 4.05 -38.34
C ALA A 867 -34.62 5.15 -37.26
N ILE A 868 -33.88 6.22 -37.51
CA ILE A 868 -33.78 7.40 -36.62
C ILE A 868 -35.15 8.08 -36.48
N ALA A 869 -35.92 8.21 -37.57
CA ALA A 869 -37.27 8.79 -37.51
C ALA A 869 -38.17 8.00 -36.57
N GLY A 870 -38.20 6.66 -36.70
CA GLY A 870 -38.96 5.79 -35.79
C GLY A 870 -38.54 5.93 -34.33
N ALA A 871 -37.22 5.92 -34.07
CA ALA A 871 -36.68 6.07 -32.71
C ALA A 871 -36.97 7.45 -32.11
N ALA A 872 -36.76 8.53 -32.87
CA ALA A 872 -36.98 9.91 -32.43
C ALA A 872 -38.47 10.21 -32.20
N SER A 873 -39.37 9.79 -33.10
CA SER A 873 -40.81 10.05 -33.01
C SER A 873 -41.44 9.54 -31.71
N SER A 874 -40.93 8.44 -31.15
CA SER A 874 -41.43 7.87 -29.88
C SER A 874 -40.88 8.53 -28.62
N ARG A 875 -39.85 9.38 -28.75
CA ARG A 875 -39.06 9.92 -27.62
C ARG A 875 -38.87 11.43 -27.67
N LEU A 876 -39.63 12.17 -28.47
CA LEU A 876 -39.48 13.63 -28.63
C LEU A 876 -39.57 14.43 -27.31
N GLY A 877 -40.24 13.90 -26.29
CA GLY A 877 -40.28 14.51 -24.96
C GLY A 877 -38.90 14.56 -24.27
N GLU A 878 -37.98 13.66 -24.63
CA GLU A 878 -36.61 13.62 -24.13
C GLU A 878 -35.67 14.57 -24.91
N PHE A 879 -36.04 14.99 -26.12
CA PHE A 879 -35.21 15.84 -26.97
C PHE A 879 -35.16 17.25 -26.40
N ASN A 880 -33.97 17.83 -26.29
CA ASN A 880 -33.84 19.26 -26.01
C ASN A 880 -34.18 20.08 -27.30
N PRO A 881 -34.40 21.40 -27.18
CA PRO A 881 -34.70 22.27 -28.32
C PRO A 881 -33.71 22.19 -29.50
N GLN A 882 -32.42 22.09 -29.19
CA GLN A 882 -31.37 21.99 -30.20
C GLN A 882 -31.42 20.65 -30.92
N ASP A 883 -31.66 19.55 -30.21
CA ASP A 883 -31.81 18.22 -30.80
C ASP A 883 -33.01 18.16 -31.75
N LEU A 884 -34.14 18.78 -31.37
CA LEU A 884 -35.34 18.89 -32.20
C LEU A 884 -35.06 19.67 -33.49
N ALA A 885 -34.44 20.85 -33.37
CA ALA A 885 -34.08 21.68 -34.51
C ALA A 885 -33.08 20.98 -35.44
N ASN A 886 -32.04 20.36 -34.88
CA ASN A 886 -31.02 19.64 -35.64
C ASN A 886 -31.60 18.42 -36.36
N THR A 887 -32.52 17.69 -35.72
CA THR A 887 -33.21 16.56 -36.34
C THR A 887 -34.07 17.02 -37.50
N ALA A 888 -34.95 18.02 -37.31
CA ALA A 888 -35.78 18.55 -38.39
C ALA A 888 -34.92 19.08 -39.56
N TRP A 889 -33.88 19.85 -39.25
CA TRP A 889 -32.93 20.36 -40.24
C TRP A 889 -32.22 19.24 -41.00
N ALA A 890 -31.78 18.18 -40.32
CA ALA A 890 -31.08 17.06 -40.94
C ALA A 890 -31.96 16.33 -41.96
N PHE A 891 -33.21 16.03 -41.60
CA PHE A 891 -34.16 15.35 -42.50
C PHE A 891 -34.53 16.22 -43.71
N ALA A 892 -34.78 17.51 -43.48
CA ALA A 892 -35.05 18.46 -44.56
C ALA A 892 -33.85 18.62 -45.51
N THR A 893 -32.63 18.75 -44.95
CA THR A 893 -31.39 18.89 -45.72
C THR A 893 -31.05 17.63 -46.52
N ALA A 894 -31.30 16.44 -45.95
CA ALA A 894 -31.11 15.17 -46.64
C ALA A 894 -32.19 14.89 -47.69
N GLY A 895 -33.27 15.68 -47.75
CA GLY A 895 -34.39 15.47 -48.67
C GLY A 895 -35.18 14.18 -48.40
N ILE A 896 -35.16 13.68 -47.16
CA ILE A 896 -35.83 12.44 -46.78
C ILE A 896 -37.20 12.75 -46.18
N GLU A 897 -38.24 12.23 -46.84
CA GLU A 897 -39.63 12.39 -46.37
C GLU A 897 -39.86 11.64 -45.05
N ALA A 898 -40.20 12.39 -43.99
CA ALA A 898 -40.51 11.84 -42.67
C ALA A 898 -41.76 12.52 -42.05
N PRO A 899 -42.94 12.43 -42.70
CA PRO A 899 -44.11 13.21 -42.31
C PRO A 899 -44.58 12.95 -40.87
N GLN A 900 -44.44 11.73 -40.36
CA GLN A 900 -44.80 11.40 -38.96
C GLN A 900 -43.86 12.06 -37.95
N LEU A 901 -42.56 12.14 -38.26
CA LEU A 901 -41.57 12.82 -37.42
C LEU A 901 -41.84 14.32 -37.38
N PHE A 902 -42.05 14.95 -38.54
CA PHE A 902 -42.36 16.38 -38.61
C PHE A 902 -43.69 16.72 -37.95
N ALA A 903 -44.73 15.90 -38.10
CA ALA A 903 -45.99 16.09 -37.37
C ALA A 903 -45.79 16.04 -35.85
N ALA A 904 -44.98 15.10 -35.37
CA ALA A 904 -44.67 14.96 -33.95
C ALA A 904 -43.83 16.14 -33.42
N ILE A 905 -42.84 16.62 -34.19
CA ILE A 905 -42.07 17.85 -33.86
C ILE A 905 -42.99 19.08 -33.86
N ALA A 906 -43.87 19.24 -34.85
CA ALA A 906 -44.82 20.35 -34.91
C ALA A 906 -45.81 20.37 -33.73
N GLY A 907 -46.14 19.21 -33.17
CA GLY A 907 -46.93 19.10 -31.94
C GLY A 907 -46.15 19.45 -30.67
N ALA A 908 -44.84 19.13 -30.62
CA ALA A 908 -44.02 19.27 -29.41
C ALA A 908 -43.35 20.65 -29.26
N VAL A 909 -42.94 21.29 -30.36
CA VAL A 909 -42.17 22.54 -30.34
C VAL A 909 -42.94 23.77 -29.84
N PRO A 910 -44.23 24.00 -30.19
CA PRO A 910 -44.92 25.25 -29.86
C PRO A 910 -44.95 25.60 -28.37
N SER A 911 -45.04 24.60 -27.49
CA SER A 911 -45.04 24.80 -26.03
C SER A 911 -43.64 25.03 -25.44
N ARG A 912 -42.58 24.87 -26.24
CA ARG A 912 -41.17 24.89 -25.81
C ARG A 912 -40.34 25.97 -26.50
N LEU A 913 -40.94 26.82 -27.34
CA LEU A 913 -40.22 27.85 -28.12
C LEU A 913 -39.38 28.82 -27.28
N GLY A 914 -39.76 29.06 -26.02
CA GLY A 914 -38.96 29.86 -25.10
C GLY A 914 -37.58 29.26 -24.78
N GLU A 915 -37.44 27.94 -24.90
CA GLU A 915 -36.19 27.20 -24.68
C GLU A 915 -35.28 27.19 -25.92
N PHE A 916 -35.80 27.51 -27.12
CA PHE A 916 -35.03 27.52 -28.36
C PHE A 916 -34.09 28.73 -28.39
N ASN A 917 -32.86 28.53 -28.85
CA ASN A 917 -31.99 29.64 -29.22
C ASN A 917 -32.40 30.19 -30.61
N PRO A 918 -31.92 31.40 -30.99
CA PRO A 918 -32.21 32.02 -32.29
C PRO A 918 -31.98 31.11 -33.50
N GLN A 919 -30.83 30.41 -33.52
CA GLN A 919 -30.48 29.50 -34.59
C GLN A 919 -31.45 28.31 -34.66
N GLY A 920 -31.87 27.77 -33.51
CA GLY A 920 -32.84 26.68 -33.43
C GLY A 920 -34.21 27.08 -33.95
N LEU A 921 -34.66 28.31 -33.67
CA LEU A 921 -35.91 28.86 -34.23
C LEU A 921 -35.84 28.97 -35.75
N ALA A 922 -34.77 29.58 -36.27
CA ALA A 922 -34.54 29.73 -37.71
C ALA A 922 -34.43 28.38 -38.42
N ASN A 923 -33.64 27.45 -37.88
CA ASN A 923 -33.44 26.11 -38.44
C ASN A 923 -34.73 25.29 -38.45
N THR A 924 -35.56 25.43 -37.40
CA THR A 924 -36.85 24.73 -37.34
C THR A 924 -37.80 25.28 -38.40
N ALA A 925 -37.98 26.60 -38.49
CA ALA A 925 -38.82 27.20 -39.53
C ALA A 925 -38.33 26.83 -40.94
N TRP A 926 -37.02 26.96 -41.18
CA TRP A 926 -36.38 26.59 -42.44
C TRP A 926 -36.59 25.12 -42.79
N ALA A 927 -36.45 24.21 -41.82
CA ALA A 927 -36.62 22.77 -42.05
C ALA A 927 -38.05 22.43 -42.49
N PHE A 928 -39.08 22.99 -41.84
CA PHE A 928 -40.47 22.75 -42.21
C PHE A 928 -40.82 23.33 -43.59
N ALA A 929 -40.33 24.54 -43.89
CA ALA A 929 -40.50 25.16 -45.20
C ALA A 929 -39.80 24.37 -46.31
N THR A 930 -38.56 23.93 -46.07
CA THR A 930 -37.76 23.15 -47.03
C THR A 930 -38.37 21.77 -47.27
N ALA A 931 -38.88 21.12 -46.23
CA ALA A 931 -39.58 19.84 -46.33
C ALA A 931 -40.97 19.96 -46.99
N GLY A 932 -41.49 21.17 -47.18
CA GLY A 932 -42.83 21.40 -47.74
C GLY A 932 -43.97 20.92 -46.84
N ILE A 933 -43.75 20.86 -45.52
CA ILE A 933 -44.74 20.33 -44.57
C ILE A 933 -45.51 21.49 -43.93
N GLU A 934 -46.82 21.50 -44.12
CA GLU A 934 -47.71 22.51 -43.53
C GLU A 934 -47.76 22.39 -42.00
N ALA A 935 -47.30 23.42 -41.29
CA ALA A 935 -47.32 23.50 -39.84
C ALA A 935 -47.76 24.89 -39.34
N PRO A 936 -48.98 25.35 -39.67
CA PRO A 936 -49.41 26.72 -39.42
C PRO A 936 -49.38 27.12 -37.93
N GLN A 937 -49.66 26.19 -37.01
CA GLN A 937 -49.59 26.45 -35.57
C GLN A 937 -48.14 26.68 -35.09
N LEU A 938 -47.18 25.94 -35.66
CA LEU A 938 -45.75 26.10 -35.35
C LEU A 938 -45.24 27.45 -35.83
N PHE A 939 -45.52 27.82 -37.09
CA PHE A 939 -45.13 29.10 -37.66
C PHE A 939 -45.80 30.28 -36.94
N ALA A 940 -47.08 30.18 -36.58
CA ALA A 940 -47.75 31.21 -35.78
C ALA A 940 -47.05 31.38 -34.41
N ALA A 941 -46.67 30.28 -33.78
CA ALA A 941 -45.96 30.32 -32.50
C ALA A 941 -44.54 30.93 -32.64
N ILE A 942 -43.79 30.58 -33.70
CA ILE A 942 -42.49 31.21 -34.00
C ILE A 942 -42.64 32.70 -34.29
N ALA A 943 -43.66 33.11 -35.07
CA ALA A 943 -43.93 34.51 -35.37
C ALA A 943 -44.26 35.36 -34.14
N ASN A 944 -44.80 34.74 -33.09
CA ASN A 944 -45.05 35.42 -31.81
C ASN A 944 -43.77 35.60 -30.98
N VAL A 945 -42.84 34.64 -31.02
CA VAL A 945 -41.64 34.63 -30.15
C VAL A 945 -40.42 35.29 -30.81
N ALA A 946 -40.22 35.09 -32.11
CA ALA A 946 -39.04 35.58 -32.82
C ALA A 946 -38.85 37.11 -32.77
N PRO A 947 -39.89 37.97 -32.92
CA PRO A 947 -39.70 39.43 -33.03
C PRO A 947 -38.95 40.07 -31.85
N SER A 948 -39.18 39.60 -30.63
CA SER A 948 -38.51 40.13 -29.43
C SER A 948 -37.07 39.65 -29.28
N ARG A 949 -36.62 38.72 -30.12
CA ARG A 949 -35.32 38.04 -30.02
C ARG A 949 -34.47 38.20 -31.28
N LEU A 950 -34.94 38.87 -32.33
CA LEU A 950 -34.22 39.04 -33.60
C LEU A 950 -32.84 39.70 -33.46
N GLY A 951 -32.62 40.52 -32.42
CA GLY A 951 -31.30 41.06 -32.09
C GLY A 951 -30.25 40.00 -31.74
N GLU A 952 -30.68 38.81 -31.32
CA GLU A 952 -29.82 37.65 -31.02
C GLU A 952 -29.57 36.76 -32.26
N PHE A 953 -30.30 36.95 -33.36
CA PHE A 953 -30.14 36.14 -34.59
C PHE A 953 -28.89 36.59 -35.33
N ASN A 954 -28.13 35.66 -35.91
CA ASN A 954 -27.08 36.02 -36.86
C ASN A 954 -27.70 36.33 -38.26
N PRO A 955 -26.95 36.90 -39.21
CA PRO A 955 -27.45 37.22 -40.55
C PRO A 955 -28.13 36.02 -41.24
N GLN A 956 -27.49 34.84 -41.17
CA GLN A 956 -28.06 33.58 -41.65
C GLN A 956 -29.43 33.27 -41.02
N GLY A 957 -29.57 33.41 -39.71
CA GLY A 957 -30.81 33.14 -38.99
C GLY A 957 -31.94 34.09 -39.39
N LEU A 958 -31.63 35.38 -39.60
CA LEU A 958 -32.60 36.37 -40.08
C LEU A 958 -33.07 36.02 -41.50
N ALA A 959 -32.13 35.77 -42.42
CA ALA A 959 -32.44 35.40 -43.80
C ALA A 959 -33.22 34.08 -43.88
N ASN A 960 -32.80 33.05 -43.14
CA ASN A 960 -33.49 31.75 -43.11
C ASN A 960 -34.90 31.85 -42.54
N THR A 961 -35.12 32.70 -41.52
CA THR A 961 -36.45 32.92 -40.95
C THR A 961 -37.36 33.62 -41.95
N ALA A 962 -36.91 34.72 -42.58
CA ALA A 962 -37.69 35.40 -43.61
C ALA A 962 -38.02 34.48 -44.78
N TRP A 963 -37.00 33.77 -45.30
CA TRP A 963 -37.15 32.82 -46.39
C TRP A 963 -38.12 31.69 -46.04
N ALA A 964 -38.05 31.15 -44.82
CA ALA A 964 -38.94 30.07 -44.39
C ALA A 964 -40.41 30.49 -44.36
N PHE A 965 -40.73 31.67 -43.81
CA PHE A 965 -42.10 32.17 -43.75
C PHE A 965 -42.64 32.53 -45.15
N ALA A 966 -41.81 33.12 -46.01
CA ALA A 966 -42.16 33.40 -47.39
C ALA A 966 -42.41 32.12 -48.20
N THR A 967 -41.53 31.12 -48.06
CA THR A 967 -41.65 29.81 -48.73
C THR A 967 -42.87 29.03 -48.26
N ALA A 968 -43.19 29.09 -46.96
CA ALA A 968 -44.38 28.47 -46.40
C ALA A 968 -45.68 29.23 -46.75
N GLY A 969 -45.59 30.44 -47.33
CA GLY A 969 -46.76 31.26 -47.67
C GLY A 969 -47.53 31.78 -46.47
N ILE A 970 -46.88 31.96 -45.32
CA ILE A 970 -47.53 32.36 -44.06
C ILE A 970 -47.36 33.86 -43.83
N GLU A 971 -48.48 34.57 -43.77
CA GLU A 971 -48.50 36.01 -43.50
C GLU A 971 -48.09 36.32 -42.05
N ALA A 972 -46.96 37.00 -41.87
CA ALA A 972 -46.45 37.41 -40.56
C ALA A 972 -45.94 38.88 -40.58
N PRO A 973 -46.82 39.88 -40.79
CA PRO A 973 -46.40 41.25 -41.07
C PRO A 973 -45.62 41.91 -39.92
N GLN A 974 -45.90 41.56 -38.65
CA GLN A 974 -45.14 42.04 -37.50
C GLN A 974 -43.72 41.46 -37.47
N LEU A 975 -43.57 40.18 -37.82
CA LEU A 975 -42.26 39.52 -37.89
C LEU A 975 -41.41 40.11 -39.02
N PHE A 976 -41.97 40.28 -40.22
CA PHE A 976 -41.24 40.88 -41.34
C PHE A 976 -40.85 42.34 -41.08
N SER A 977 -41.68 43.11 -40.37
CA SER A 977 -41.29 44.46 -39.90
C SER A 977 -40.06 44.41 -39.02
N ALA A 978 -40.07 43.53 -38.02
CA ALA A 978 -38.96 43.42 -37.07
C ALA A 978 -37.69 42.84 -37.73
N ILE A 979 -37.84 41.94 -38.71
CA ILE A 979 -36.71 41.43 -39.52
C ILE A 979 -36.12 42.56 -40.37
N ALA A 980 -36.94 43.40 -41.02
CA ALA A 980 -36.46 44.53 -41.79
C ALA A 980 -35.61 45.46 -40.92
N ASP A 981 -36.12 45.85 -39.75
CA ASP A 981 -35.39 46.69 -38.79
C ASP A 981 -34.04 46.04 -38.36
N ALA A 982 -34.04 44.74 -38.07
CA ALA A 982 -32.83 44.01 -37.66
C ALA A 982 -31.81 43.85 -38.79
N VAL A 983 -32.27 43.63 -40.02
CA VAL A 983 -31.44 43.52 -41.22
C VAL A 983 -30.82 44.87 -41.55
N SER A 984 -31.60 45.97 -41.54
CA SER A 984 -31.10 47.32 -41.85
C SER A 984 -29.91 47.73 -40.99
N LEU A 985 -29.92 47.37 -39.71
CA LEU A 985 -28.83 47.68 -38.78
C LEU A 985 -27.54 46.90 -39.05
N ARG A 986 -27.61 45.79 -39.79
CA ARG A 986 -26.54 44.77 -39.89
C ARG A 986 -26.28 44.29 -41.31
N LEU A 987 -26.78 45.04 -42.29
CA LEU A 987 -26.75 44.71 -43.71
C LEU A 987 -25.34 44.38 -44.24
N ALA A 988 -24.30 45.02 -43.70
CA ALA A 988 -22.91 44.75 -44.05
C ALA A 988 -22.36 43.40 -43.54
N GLU A 989 -23.04 42.75 -42.59
CA GLU A 989 -22.68 41.43 -42.07
C GLU A 989 -23.23 40.29 -42.93
N PHE A 990 -24.19 40.57 -43.82
CA PHE A 990 -24.86 39.54 -44.62
C PHE A 990 -23.98 39.10 -45.78
N ASN A 991 -23.87 37.79 -45.94
CA ASN A 991 -23.22 37.21 -47.10
C ASN A 991 -24.15 37.28 -48.34
N PRO A 992 -23.62 37.02 -49.55
CA PRO A 992 -24.38 37.17 -50.78
C PRO A 992 -25.67 36.32 -50.81
N GLN A 993 -25.59 35.06 -50.35
CA GLN A 993 -26.73 34.15 -50.33
C GLN A 993 -27.81 34.61 -49.34
N GLU A 994 -27.42 35.13 -48.19
CA GLU A 994 -28.33 35.66 -47.18
C GLU A 994 -29.07 36.91 -47.70
N LEU A 995 -28.38 37.77 -48.45
CA LEU A 995 -28.98 38.94 -49.12
C LEU A 995 -30.01 38.51 -50.17
N ALA A 996 -29.67 37.54 -51.03
CA ALA A 996 -30.57 37.02 -52.05
C ALA A 996 -31.84 36.38 -51.46
N ASN A 997 -31.68 35.53 -50.45
CA ASN A 997 -32.79 34.91 -49.72
C ASN A 997 -33.69 35.96 -49.06
N THR A 998 -33.10 36.99 -48.45
CA THR A 998 -33.85 38.08 -47.80
C THR A 998 -34.61 38.90 -48.83
N ALA A 999 -33.97 39.35 -49.92
CA ALA A 999 -34.62 40.10 -51.00
C ALA A 999 -35.83 39.36 -51.57
N TRP A 1000 -35.64 38.07 -51.86
CA TRP A 1000 -36.70 37.23 -52.41
C TRP A 1000 -37.84 37.03 -51.39
N ALA A 1001 -37.52 36.78 -50.13
CA ALA A 1001 -38.54 36.59 -49.09
C ALA A 1001 -39.44 37.83 -48.94
N PHE A 1002 -38.84 39.02 -48.91
CA PHE A 1002 -39.58 40.29 -48.81
C PHE A 1002 -40.41 40.61 -50.06
N ALA A 1003 -39.95 40.19 -51.25
CA ALA A 1003 -40.74 40.27 -52.48
C ALA A 1003 -41.93 39.29 -52.47
N CYS A 1004 -41.74 38.07 -51.97
CA CYS A 1004 -42.80 37.07 -51.89
C CYS A 1004 -43.96 37.47 -50.97
N VAL A 1005 -43.68 38.22 -49.89
CA VAL A 1005 -44.72 38.70 -48.96
C VAL A 1005 -45.24 40.09 -49.31
N ASP A 1006 -44.90 40.62 -50.48
CA ASP A 1006 -45.39 41.91 -50.98
C ASP A 1006 -45.12 43.07 -49.99
N TRP A 1007 -43.87 43.18 -49.52
CA TRP A 1007 -43.51 44.16 -48.48
C TRP A 1007 -43.42 45.59 -49.03
N LYS A 1008 -44.47 46.39 -48.83
CA LYS A 1008 -44.62 47.76 -49.40
C LYS A 1008 -44.18 48.93 -48.52
N LYS A 1009 -43.67 48.67 -47.31
CA LYS A 1009 -43.53 49.73 -46.30
C LYS A 1009 -42.25 50.56 -46.41
N ASP A 1010 -41.22 50.04 -47.07
CA ASP A 1010 -39.89 50.67 -47.08
C ASP A 1010 -39.13 50.37 -48.39
N SER A 1011 -39.18 51.33 -49.33
CA SER A 1011 -38.39 51.25 -50.57
C SER A 1011 -36.89 51.51 -50.34
N GLU A 1012 -36.54 52.17 -49.22
CA GLU A 1012 -35.16 52.47 -48.84
C GLU A 1012 -34.46 51.20 -48.35
N PHE A 1013 -35.13 50.38 -47.56
CA PHE A 1013 -34.66 49.05 -47.15
C PHE A 1013 -34.23 48.17 -48.35
N PHE A 1014 -35.07 48.06 -49.38
CA PHE A 1014 -34.70 47.29 -50.57
C PHE A 1014 -33.57 47.97 -51.36
N ALA A 1015 -33.52 49.30 -51.42
CA ALA A 1015 -32.43 50.02 -52.06
C ALA A 1015 -31.07 49.74 -51.39
N GLU A 1016 -31.05 49.73 -50.05
CA GLU A 1016 -29.85 49.44 -49.26
C GLU A 1016 -29.42 47.98 -49.41
N LEU A 1017 -30.37 47.04 -49.32
CA LEU A 1017 -30.11 45.61 -49.54
C LEU A 1017 -29.55 45.36 -50.95
N ALA A 1018 -30.22 45.90 -51.97
CA ALA A 1018 -29.78 45.81 -53.36
C ALA A 1018 -28.39 46.43 -53.56
N SER A 1019 -28.08 47.54 -52.87
CA SER A 1019 -26.78 48.22 -52.95
C SER A 1019 -25.64 47.34 -52.45
N ILE A 1020 -25.87 46.56 -51.41
CA ILE A 1020 -24.85 45.63 -50.89
C ILE A 1020 -24.81 44.36 -51.75
N ALA A 1021 -25.96 43.81 -52.14
CA ALA A 1021 -26.05 42.63 -53.00
C ALA A 1021 -25.29 42.82 -54.34
N VAL A 1022 -25.37 44.02 -54.96
CA VAL A 1022 -24.63 44.28 -56.21
C VAL A 1022 -23.12 44.20 -56.07
N THR A 1023 -22.58 44.45 -54.87
CA THR A 1023 -21.13 44.38 -54.64
C THR A 1023 -20.61 42.94 -54.57
N HIS A 1024 -21.49 41.94 -54.51
CA HIS A 1024 -21.10 40.53 -54.34
C HIS A 1024 -21.76 39.59 -55.36
N LEU A 1025 -22.30 40.10 -56.48
CA LEU A 1025 -23.01 39.28 -57.47
C LEU A 1025 -22.15 38.16 -58.07
N ASP A 1026 -20.84 38.41 -58.24
CA ASP A 1026 -19.90 37.42 -58.78
C ASP A 1026 -19.71 36.20 -57.86
N ALA A 1027 -20.12 36.30 -56.59
CA ALA A 1027 -20.06 35.22 -55.61
C ALA A 1027 -21.37 34.40 -55.51
N LEU A 1028 -22.41 34.76 -56.27
CA LEU A 1028 -23.71 34.10 -56.26
C LEU A 1028 -23.82 33.01 -57.32
N ASP A 1029 -24.50 31.92 -57.00
CA ASP A 1029 -24.84 30.91 -57.99
C ASP A 1029 -26.09 31.32 -58.80
N TYR A 1030 -26.45 30.53 -59.81
CA TYR A 1030 -27.58 30.83 -60.66
C TYR A 1030 -28.92 30.85 -59.88
N ARG A 1031 -29.05 30.11 -58.79
CA ARG A 1031 -30.25 30.05 -57.93
C ARG A 1031 -30.44 31.35 -57.17
N GLU A 1032 -29.39 31.87 -56.55
CA GLU A 1032 -29.49 33.14 -55.82
C GLU A 1032 -29.62 34.34 -56.75
N LEU A 1033 -28.95 34.34 -57.91
CA LEU A 1033 -29.13 35.36 -58.94
C LEU A 1033 -30.57 35.37 -59.47
N SER A 1034 -31.19 34.20 -59.60
CA SER A 1034 -32.60 34.06 -59.97
C SER A 1034 -33.56 34.61 -58.91
N GLN A 1035 -33.27 34.36 -57.63
CA GLN A 1035 -34.03 34.93 -56.52
C GLN A 1035 -33.96 36.46 -56.52
N LEU A 1036 -32.77 37.03 -56.75
CA LEU A 1036 -32.59 38.48 -56.91
C LEU A 1036 -33.31 39.02 -58.16
N HIS A 1037 -33.35 38.26 -59.27
CA HIS A 1037 -34.12 38.63 -60.45
C HIS A 1037 -35.62 38.74 -60.13
N LEU A 1038 -36.19 37.71 -59.49
CA LEU A 1038 -37.59 37.68 -59.11
C LEU A 1038 -37.94 38.82 -58.13
N ALA A 1039 -37.07 39.07 -57.15
CA ALA A 1039 -37.21 40.23 -56.27
C ALA A 1039 -37.22 41.53 -57.09
N SER A 1040 -36.19 41.76 -57.92
CA SER A 1040 -36.06 42.96 -58.74
C SER A 1040 -37.28 43.20 -59.64
N LEU A 1041 -37.86 42.15 -60.23
CA LEU A 1041 -39.08 42.25 -61.03
C LEU A 1041 -40.29 42.69 -60.20
N HIS A 1042 -40.46 42.11 -59.01
CA HIS A 1042 -41.53 42.51 -58.09
C HIS A 1042 -41.39 43.99 -57.69
N PHE A 1043 -40.20 44.41 -57.28
CA PHE A 1043 -39.94 45.82 -56.93
C PHE A 1043 -40.09 46.77 -58.12
N HIS A 1044 -39.81 46.32 -59.36
CA HIS A 1044 -40.08 47.09 -60.57
C HIS A 1044 -41.57 47.40 -60.75
N LEU A 1045 -42.42 46.40 -60.51
CA LEU A 1045 -43.87 46.52 -60.65
C LEU A 1045 -44.47 47.43 -59.57
N GLU A 1046 -43.99 47.30 -58.34
CA GLU A 1046 -44.51 48.06 -57.20
C GLU A 1046 -44.02 49.52 -57.17
N TRP A 1047 -42.78 49.80 -57.60
CA TRP A 1047 -42.23 51.16 -57.68
C TRP A 1047 -41.62 51.49 -59.06
N PRO A 1048 -42.45 51.68 -60.11
CA PRO A 1048 -41.98 51.92 -61.48
C PRO A 1048 -41.08 53.15 -61.61
N ASP A 1049 -41.34 54.20 -60.81
CA ASP A 1049 -40.62 55.47 -60.84
C ASP A 1049 -39.25 55.40 -60.15
N LEU A 1050 -39.06 54.47 -59.22
CA LEU A 1050 -37.78 54.24 -58.52
C LEU A 1050 -36.93 53.16 -59.19
N HIS A 1051 -37.52 52.32 -60.05
CA HIS A 1051 -36.87 51.17 -60.68
C HIS A 1051 -35.52 51.49 -61.36
N ARG A 1052 -35.42 52.60 -62.09
CA ARG A 1052 -34.18 52.98 -62.78
C ARG A 1052 -33.04 53.32 -61.83
N ASN A 1053 -33.36 53.65 -60.58
CA ASN A 1053 -32.41 54.08 -59.57
C ASN A 1053 -32.01 52.95 -58.62
N PHE A 1054 -32.68 51.79 -58.65
CA PHE A 1054 -32.26 50.64 -57.85
C PHE A 1054 -30.92 50.07 -58.37
N PRO A 1055 -29.99 49.70 -57.46
CA PRO A 1055 -28.69 49.18 -57.84
C PRO A 1055 -28.74 47.93 -58.75
N LEU A 1056 -29.65 47.00 -58.49
CA LEU A 1056 -29.77 45.73 -59.23
C LEU A 1056 -30.18 45.93 -60.71
N SER A 1057 -30.87 47.02 -61.05
CA SER A 1057 -31.31 47.34 -62.41
C SER A 1057 -30.15 47.49 -63.40
N LYS A 1058 -28.95 47.83 -62.92
CA LYS A 1058 -27.72 47.89 -63.75
C LYS A 1058 -27.18 46.52 -64.15
N HIS A 1059 -27.62 45.46 -63.47
CA HIS A 1059 -27.20 44.08 -63.68
C HIS A 1059 -28.37 43.18 -64.15
N GLN A 1060 -29.47 43.78 -64.61
CA GLN A 1060 -30.72 43.09 -64.95
C GLN A 1060 -30.53 41.96 -65.97
N GLN A 1061 -29.70 42.17 -67.00
CA GLN A 1061 -29.43 41.15 -68.02
C GLN A 1061 -28.80 39.88 -67.41
N MET A 1062 -27.81 40.04 -66.54
CA MET A 1062 -27.14 38.90 -65.89
C MET A 1062 -28.09 38.14 -64.96
N LEU A 1063 -28.92 38.86 -64.19
CA LEU A 1063 -29.92 38.26 -63.31
C LEU A 1063 -30.99 37.50 -64.10
N GLN A 1064 -31.44 38.06 -65.22
CA GLN A 1064 -32.39 37.45 -66.13
C GLN A 1064 -31.82 36.19 -66.80
N GLU A 1065 -30.58 36.22 -67.27
CA GLU A 1065 -29.89 35.06 -67.83
C GLU A 1065 -29.74 33.93 -66.80
N ALA A 1066 -29.44 34.26 -65.53
CA ALA A 1066 -29.38 33.27 -64.47
C ALA A 1066 -30.74 32.61 -64.18
N TYR A 1067 -31.81 33.41 -64.21
CA TYR A 1067 -33.19 32.92 -64.07
C TYR A 1067 -33.62 32.02 -65.23
N GLN A 1068 -33.30 32.38 -66.47
CA GLN A 1068 -33.61 31.59 -67.65
C GLN A 1068 -32.85 30.24 -67.71
N ARG A 1069 -31.73 30.13 -66.98
CA ARG A 1069 -30.97 28.87 -66.85
C ARG A 1069 -31.58 27.89 -65.86
N GLN A 1070 -32.56 28.29 -65.06
CA GLN A 1070 -33.25 27.35 -64.17
C GLN A 1070 -34.15 26.42 -64.98
N ASP A 1071 -33.99 25.11 -64.75
CA ASP A 1071 -34.96 24.13 -65.24
C ASP A 1071 -36.27 24.32 -64.46
N PRO A 1072 -37.41 24.62 -65.11
CA PRO A 1072 -38.67 24.86 -64.41
C PRO A 1072 -39.08 23.59 -63.66
N SER A 1073 -38.88 23.60 -62.34
CA SER A 1073 -39.43 22.58 -61.45
C SER A 1073 -40.88 22.95 -61.14
N PRO A 1074 -41.85 22.07 -61.42
CA PRO A 1074 -43.25 22.36 -61.15
C PRO A 1074 -43.47 22.59 -59.66
N SER A 1075 -44.18 23.66 -59.30
CA SER A 1075 -44.58 23.93 -57.92
C SER A 1075 -45.43 22.79 -57.35
N GLN A 1076 -45.51 22.68 -56.03
CA GLN A 1076 -46.34 21.64 -55.41
C GLN A 1076 -47.80 21.73 -55.87
N LEU A 1077 -48.35 22.95 -55.94
CA LEU A 1077 -49.68 23.20 -56.50
C LEU A 1077 -49.78 22.75 -57.96
N GLN A 1078 -48.76 22.98 -58.79
CA GLN A 1078 -48.75 22.50 -60.17
C GLN A 1078 -48.65 20.99 -60.25
N ARG A 1079 -47.93 20.33 -59.35
CA ARG A 1079 -47.86 18.86 -59.26
C ARG A 1079 -49.18 18.28 -58.75
N ASP A 1080 -49.83 18.92 -57.81
CA ASP A 1080 -51.12 18.49 -57.26
C ASP A 1080 -52.24 18.69 -58.29
N VAL A 1081 -52.22 19.83 -58.99
CA VAL A 1081 -53.10 20.10 -60.13
C VAL A 1081 -52.80 19.14 -61.27
N ALA A 1082 -51.53 18.93 -61.63
CA ALA A 1082 -51.10 17.93 -62.62
C ALA A 1082 -51.61 16.53 -62.27
N THR A 1083 -51.42 16.10 -61.02
CA THR A 1083 -51.90 14.81 -60.50
C THR A 1083 -53.43 14.74 -60.52
N ALA A 1084 -54.13 15.83 -60.19
CA ALA A 1084 -55.58 15.91 -60.26
C ALA A 1084 -56.09 15.87 -61.71
N LEU A 1085 -55.36 16.51 -62.63
CA LEU A 1085 -55.63 16.52 -64.07
C LEU A 1085 -55.36 15.14 -64.70
N ASP A 1086 -54.28 14.46 -64.31
CA ASP A 1086 -53.98 13.08 -64.71
C ASP A 1086 -55.06 12.11 -64.21
N ARG A 1087 -55.55 12.29 -62.98
CA ARG A 1087 -56.65 11.49 -62.41
C ARG A 1087 -57.97 11.62 -63.18
N ILE A 1088 -58.17 12.73 -63.90
CA ILE A 1088 -59.35 12.92 -64.78
C ILE A 1088 -59.01 12.73 -66.27
N GLY A 1089 -57.83 12.20 -66.59
CA GLY A 1089 -57.40 11.87 -67.96
C GLY A 1089 -57.00 13.07 -68.82
N TRP A 1090 -56.68 14.22 -68.20
CA TRP A 1090 -56.25 15.43 -68.90
C TRP A 1090 -54.72 15.47 -69.05
N THR A 1091 -54.25 15.23 -70.28
CA THR A 1091 -52.86 15.44 -70.68
C THR A 1091 -52.49 16.93 -70.62
N HIS A 1092 -51.39 17.22 -69.93
CA HIS A 1092 -50.86 18.56 -69.74
C HIS A 1092 -49.32 18.52 -69.81
N VAL A 1093 -48.69 19.68 -69.94
CA VAL A 1093 -47.23 19.85 -69.93
C VAL A 1093 -46.91 20.86 -68.83
N PHE A 1094 -45.84 20.63 -68.05
CA PHE A 1094 -45.39 21.58 -67.03
C PHE A 1094 -44.94 22.91 -67.66
N GLU A 1095 -44.98 23.99 -66.89
CA GLU A 1095 -44.70 25.36 -67.36
C GLU A 1095 -43.29 25.50 -68.00
N HIS A 1096 -43.18 26.37 -69.01
CA HIS A 1096 -41.93 26.70 -69.71
C HIS A 1096 -41.49 28.12 -69.34
N VAL A 1097 -40.19 28.32 -69.09
CA VAL A 1097 -39.60 29.65 -68.80
C VAL A 1097 -39.51 30.45 -70.10
N THR A 1098 -40.17 31.61 -70.17
CA THR A 1098 -40.13 32.53 -71.31
C THR A 1098 -39.03 33.59 -71.14
N GLU A 1099 -38.62 34.27 -72.22
CA GLU A 1099 -37.61 35.34 -72.19
C GLU A 1099 -37.95 36.46 -71.19
N GLU A 1100 -39.24 36.72 -70.89
CA GLU A 1100 -39.71 37.83 -70.05
C GLU A 1100 -40.21 37.41 -68.63
N GLY A 1101 -40.21 36.11 -68.29
CA GLY A 1101 -40.79 35.57 -67.04
C GLY A 1101 -42.19 34.95 -67.19
N PHE A 1102 -42.54 34.01 -66.29
CA PHE A 1102 -43.63 33.02 -66.42
C PHE A 1102 -44.94 33.54 -67.06
N ALA A 1103 -45.42 32.86 -68.12
CA ALA A 1103 -46.78 32.98 -68.63
C ALA A 1103 -47.38 31.62 -69.04
N ARG A 1104 -48.63 31.35 -68.66
CA ARG A 1104 -49.40 30.14 -69.05
C ARG A 1104 -49.53 30.04 -70.58
N SER A 1105 -48.99 28.98 -71.19
CA SER A 1105 -49.35 28.64 -72.58
C SER A 1105 -50.74 27.99 -72.62
N LYS A 1106 -51.63 28.51 -73.47
CA LYS A 1106 -52.94 27.92 -73.77
C LYS A 1106 -52.76 26.58 -74.50
N SER A 1107 -53.41 25.53 -74.03
CA SER A 1107 -53.48 24.26 -74.73
C SER A 1107 -54.26 24.38 -76.05
N THR A 1108 -53.71 23.77 -77.09
CA THR A 1108 -54.33 23.57 -78.41
C THR A 1108 -55.30 22.38 -78.41
N GLY A 1109 -56.56 22.61 -78.85
CA GLY A 1109 -57.55 21.58 -79.26
C GLY A 1109 -58.50 21.11 -78.14
N HIS A 1110 -59.81 20.91 -78.30
CA HIS A 1110 -60.64 20.58 -79.47
C HIS A 1110 -62.08 21.15 -79.37
N THR A 1111 -62.65 21.37 -80.55
CA THR A 1111 -64.05 21.63 -80.91
C THR A 1111 -64.97 20.41 -80.71
N THR A 1112 -66.27 20.70 -80.51
CA THR A 1112 -67.55 19.91 -80.51
C THR A 1112 -68.20 19.92 -79.13
N THR A 1113 -69.39 20.46 -78.88
CA THR A 1113 -70.53 20.96 -79.69
C THR A 1113 -71.11 22.21 -79.05
#